data_AF-A0A521TCM8-F1
#
_entry.id   AF-A0A521TCM8-F1
#
_cell.length_a   1.000
_cell.length_b   1.000
_cell.length_c   1.000
_cell.angle_alpha   90.00
_cell.angle_beta   90.00
_cell.angle_gamma   90.00
#
_symmetry.space_group_name_H-M   'P 1'
#
loop_
_entity.id
_entity.type
_entity.pdbx_description
1 polymer ?
#
loop_
_entity_poly.entity_id
_entity_poly.type
_entity_poly.pdbx_seq_one_letter_code
_entity_poly.pdbx_strand_id
1 'polypeptide(L)'
;MQTLLDFLDRYVRGQAEALVYDDGVRTRSHSGRAVSSSAAAFADRLRAAGVAPGDAVMIWAESRPEWVVAFWGCLIAGVAAVPVEMQSSPELVARIVAIARPKGVIAGAAMPVSALPDTLWVWPLESIEWVETAPETRAPVTAESIAEIVFTSGTTGEPRGVLITHRNLVANIRPIERLIEPYRRYLRWAGRIRLLNLLPLTHMFGQALSMFFPPIVNGATYFTTSHNPDQIISDIRRHRITLVVTVPRVLAMLRDRVIKLASSASDAREEPITRRLWRHRDVRRLFGWRCVGFVLGGAPLDQALEDEWRRLGYAVIQGYGLTETAPMVTFNHPLSPKHGTVGKPIEGVEVKIGDDGEILVKGDIVTAGYLSAPGQRSAAVDDGWFHTGDIGAFDDTGRLVIRGRKKDLIATPEGLKVFPQDIERVLEAQPGVKEAAVVGHVVNHAEEVHAVLVLAPGADPAAIVAAANRQLESHQRIRDFSVWTTGELPRTGSLRKLKRGDVREWVRSGVVAKPSAAPPGGDLAALLSRYTKGRPAAGDASLDELGLTSLDRIELMTALEDRAQVELSEAAVSEARTVTDLQRLVEKAPESGPVVPVSFPAWSRRWLPSAVRAMTLRVFVLPLSSYYARVGVEGVEHLSALTGPVIFAANHQSHFDTPVILKALPARFRRSLAVAMWKEFFDEGATRRVLYYLAALVFNGFPLAQREGATRQTLRYIGGLVDAGQSILIFPEGKRTEAGEINRFRPGIGMLGARLHIPVVPVRLVGVDRVLHRSWKRPRRGEVTVRFGAPMTLESAEYAALAGRVEAAVRALDWGKNGAGNQT
;
A
#
# COMPACT_ATOMS: atom_id res chain seq x y z
N MET A 1 -22.27 16.29 16.71
CA MET A 1 -21.90 15.02 16.05
C MET A 1 -22.21 13.88 17.01
N GLN A 2 -23.35 13.23 16.84
CA GLN A 2 -23.79 12.07 17.63
C GLN A 2 -23.44 10.74 16.92
N THR A 3 -23.44 10.72 15.58
CA THR A 3 -23.11 9.52 14.80
C THR A 3 -21.95 9.76 13.84
N LEU A 4 -21.45 8.69 13.22
CA LEU A 4 -20.49 8.81 12.12
C LEU A 4 -21.12 9.36 10.83
N LEU A 5 -22.44 9.27 10.67
CA LEU A 5 -23.11 9.87 9.50
C LEU A 5 -23.06 11.40 9.58
N ASP A 6 -23.16 11.97 10.78
CA ASP A 6 -22.89 13.40 11.01
C ASP A 6 -21.43 13.77 10.64
N PHE A 7 -20.48 12.87 10.89
CA PHE A 7 -19.08 13.05 10.50
C PHE A 7 -18.92 13.07 8.98
N LEU A 8 -19.56 12.12 8.29
CA LEU A 8 -19.55 12.00 6.83
C LEU A 8 -20.04 13.32 6.19
N ASP A 9 -21.15 13.88 6.69
CA ASP A 9 -21.69 15.14 6.19
C ASP A 9 -20.79 16.33 6.46
N ARG A 10 -20.26 16.41 7.68
CA ARG A 10 -19.48 17.56 8.14
C ARG A 10 -18.09 17.64 7.52
N TYR A 11 -17.41 16.51 7.32
CA TYR A 11 -16.01 16.51 6.95
C TYR A 11 -15.69 15.82 5.63
N VAL A 12 -16.42 14.78 5.25
CA VAL A 12 -16.08 13.99 4.06
C VAL A 12 -16.73 14.59 2.82
N ARG A 13 -18.05 14.80 2.80
CA ARG A 13 -18.81 15.17 1.60
C ARG A 13 -18.26 16.41 0.87
N GLY A 14 -17.74 17.38 1.61
CA GLY A 14 -17.20 18.65 1.08
C GLY A 14 -15.78 18.58 0.50
N GLN A 15 -15.08 17.45 0.62
CA GLN A 15 -13.67 17.37 0.19
C GLN A 15 -13.54 17.28 -1.33
N ALA A 16 -12.71 18.14 -1.91
CA ALA A 16 -12.38 18.08 -3.34
C ALA A 16 -11.58 16.81 -3.70
N GLU A 17 -10.79 16.29 -2.78
CA GLU A 17 -9.96 15.09 -2.92
C GLU A 17 -9.91 14.44 -1.54
N ALA A 18 -10.50 13.25 -1.40
CA ALA A 18 -10.62 12.54 -0.13
C ALA A 18 -9.76 11.27 -0.14
N LEU A 19 -9.94 10.42 -1.16
CA LEU A 19 -9.27 9.13 -1.27
C LEU A 19 -8.52 9.04 -2.59
N VAL A 20 -7.30 8.52 -2.54
CA VAL A 20 -6.45 8.31 -3.70
C VAL A 20 -5.92 6.89 -3.66
N TYR A 21 -5.97 6.19 -4.80
CA TYR A 21 -5.45 4.84 -4.94
C TYR A 21 -4.41 4.79 -6.03
N ASP A 22 -3.22 4.31 -5.71
CA ASP A 22 -2.19 3.95 -6.67
C ASP A 22 -2.16 2.42 -6.80
N ASP A 23 -2.66 1.91 -7.93
CA ASP A 23 -2.66 0.47 -8.23
C ASP A 23 -1.29 -0.02 -8.75
N GLY A 24 -0.25 0.80 -8.59
CA GLY A 24 1.09 0.56 -9.08
C GLY A 24 1.24 0.81 -10.58
N VAL A 25 0.17 1.21 -11.28
CA VAL A 25 0.18 1.63 -12.69
C VAL A 25 -0.36 3.05 -12.81
N ARG A 26 -1.54 3.31 -12.26
CA ARG A 26 -2.28 4.56 -12.37
C ARG A 26 -2.74 5.04 -11.00
N THR A 27 -2.80 6.35 -10.85
CA THR A 27 -3.38 6.98 -9.66
C THR A 27 -4.82 7.41 -9.92
N ARG A 28 -5.76 6.93 -9.12
CA ARG A 28 -7.18 7.32 -9.16
C ARG A 28 -7.50 8.15 -7.92
N SER A 29 -8.17 9.29 -8.12
CA SER A 29 -8.53 10.22 -7.05
C SER A 29 -10.04 10.38 -7.00
N HIS A 30 -10.59 10.32 -5.79
CA HIS A 30 -12.02 10.37 -5.52
C HIS A 30 -12.32 11.54 -4.60
N SER A 31 -13.31 12.34 -5.00
CA SER A 31 -13.82 13.43 -4.18
C SER A 31 -14.62 12.87 -3.01
N GLY A 32 -14.76 13.65 -1.94
CA GLY A 32 -15.61 13.28 -0.82
C GLY A 32 -17.09 13.18 -1.18
N ARG A 33 -17.52 13.93 -2.20
CA ARG A 33 -18.86 13.79 -2.79
C ARG A 33 -19.02 12.43 -3.46
N ALA A 34 -18.05 12.01 -4.27
CA ALA A 34 -18.08 10.70 -4.93
C ALA A 34 -18.09 9.58 -3.88
N VAL A 35 -17.32 9.70 -2.79
CA VAL A 35 -17.37 8.75 -1.66
C VAL A 35 -18.77 8.68 -1.05
N SER A 36 -19.38 9.82 -0.73
CA SER A 36 -20.71 9.88 -0.11
C SER A 36 -21.80 9.33 -1.03
N SER A 37 -21.80 9.72 -2.31
CA SER A 37 -22.78 9.27 -3.30
C SER A 37 -22.64 7.78 -3.61
N SER A 38 -21.42 7.27 -3.74
CA SER A 38 -21.17 5.84 -3.97
C SER A 38 -21.54 5.01 -2.74
N ALA A 39 -21.32 5.53 -1.53
CA ALA A 39 -21.75 4.88 -0.29
C ALA A 39 -23.29 4.81 -0.19
N ALA A 40 -23.99 5.87 -0.60
CA ALA A 40 -25.45 5.86 -0.66
C ALA A 40 -25.98 4.83 -1.69
N ALA A 41 -25.41 4.79 -2.90
CA ALA A 41 -25.76 3.79 -3.90
C ALA A 41 -25.48 2.36 -3.42
N PHE A 42 -24.37 2.14 -2.72
CA PHE A 42 -24.06 0.85 -2.11
C PHE A 42 -25.06 0.48 -1.00
N ALA A 43 -25.48 1.45 -0.17
CA ALA A 43 -26.51 1.22 0.84
C ALA A 43 -27.86 0.79 0.22
N ASP A 44 -28.26 1.39 -0.91
CA ASP A 44 -29.46 0.99 -1.64
C ASP A 44 -29.32 -0.42 -2.23
N ARG A 45 -28.13 -0.77 -2.74
CA ARG A 45 -27.82 -2.13 -3.20
C ARG A 45 -27.95 -3.16 -2.06
N LEU A 46 -27.48 -2.85 -0.85
CA LEU A 46 -27.65 -3.70 0.33
C LEU A 46 -29.13 -3.91 0.68
N ARG A 47 -29.93 -2.84 0.67
CA ARG A 47 -31.39 -2.92 0.93
C ARG A 47 -32.10 -3.77 -0.11
N ALA A 48 -31.77 -3.59 -1.39
CA ALA A 48 -32.32 -4.39 -2.48
C ALA A 48 -31.98 -5.88 -2.35
N ALA A 49 -30.85 -6.21 -1.73
CA ALA A 49 -30.47 -7.59 -1.39
C ALA A 49 -31.10 -8.12 -0.09
N GLY A 50 -32.04 -7.38 0.52
CA GLY A 50 -32.77 -7.79 1.72
C GLY A 50 -32.01 -7.62 3.03
N VAL A 51 -30.95 -6.81 3.07
CA VAL A 51 -30.22 -6.48 4.30
C VAL A 51 -30.97 -5.40 5.07
N ALA A 52 -31.31 -5.65 6.33
CA ALA A 52 -32.07 -4.74 7.18
C ALA A 52 -31.16 -3.98 8.18
N PRO A 53 -31.59 -2.81 8.69
CA PRO A 53 -30.88 -2.15 9.78
C PRO A 53 -30.71 -3.07 11.00
N GLY A 54 -29.51 -3.10 11.56
CA GLY A 54 -29.12 -4.01 12.65
C GLY A 54 -28.48 -5.33 12.19
N ASP A 55 -28.56 -5.67 10.90
CA ASP A 55 -27.79 -6.78 10.33
C ASP A 55 -26.28 -6.45 10.27
N ALA A 56 -25.48 -7.45 9.88
CA ALA A 56 -24.04 -7.31 9.66
C ALA A 56 -23.65 -7.69 8.21
N VAL A 57 -22.64 -7.02 7.67
CA VAL A 57 -22.03 -7.34 6.36
C VAL A 57 -20.52 -7.45 6.53
N MET A 58 -19.96 -8.55 6.03
CA MET A 58 -18.51 -8.79 6.09
C MET A 58 -17.78 -8.08 4.96
N ILE A 59 -16.64 -7.47 5.29
CA ILE A 59 -15.72 -6.89 4.32
C ILE A 59 -14.39 -7.63 4.45
N TRP A 60 -14.14 -8.57 3.55
CA TRP A 60 -12.92 -9.37 3.48
C TRP A 60 -12.11 -8.99 2.25
N ALA A 61 -11.30 -7.94 2.37
CA ALA A 61 -10.61 -7.35 1.23
C ALA A 61 -9.39 -6.52 1.63
N GLU A 62 -8.56 -6.18 0.65
CA GLU A 62 -7.47 -5.24 0.79
C GLU A 62 -7.94 -3.80 1.07
N SER A 63 -7.01 -2.98 1.56
CA SER A 63 -7.27 -1.56 1.86
C SER A 63 -7.22 -0.70 0.60
N ARG A 64 -8.37 -0.17 0.21
CA ARG A 64 -8.55 0.67 -0.98
C ARG A 64 -9.79 1.56 -0.86
N PRO A 65 -9.99 2.54 -1.75
CA PRO A 65 -11.13 3.46 -1.63
C PRO A 65 -12.51 2.78 -1.63
N GLU A 66 -12.69 1.70 -2.40
CA GLU A 66 -13.95 0.94 -2.42
C GLU A 66 -14.27 0.32 -1.05
N TRP A 67 -13.25 -0.09 -0.28
CA TRP A 67 -13.43 -0.57 1.10
C TRP A 67 -14.07 0.52 1.98
N VAL A 68 -13.60 1.77 1.83
CA VAL A 68 -14.13 2.93 2.57
C VAL A 68 -15.57 3.22 2.16
N VAL A 69 -15.89 3.09 0.87
CA VAL A 69 -17.27 3.21 0.36
C VAL A 69 -18.18 2.13 0.93
N ALA A 70 -17.71 0.87 0.95
CA ALA A 70 -18.45 -0.25 1.53
C ALA A 70 -18.77 -0.02 3.01
N PHE A 71 -17.77 0.42 3.78
CA PHE A 71 -17.93 0.76 5.19
C PHE A 71 -18.99 1.86 5.39
N TRP A 72 -18.87 2.98 4.68
CA TRP A 72 -19.85 4.08 4.80
C TRP A 72 -21.25 3.66 4.36
N GLY A 73 -21.38 2.85 3.30
CA GLY A 73 -22.67 2.38 2.83
C GLY A 73 -23.33 1.39 3.82
N CYS A 74 -22.55 0.57 4.53
CA CYS A 74 -23.08 -0.21 5.66
C CYS A 74 -23.67 0.71 6.73
N LEU A 75 -22.95 1.77 7.12
CA LEU A 75 -23.44 2.73 8.13
C LEU A 75 -24.70 3.48 7.66
N ILE A 76 -24.77 3.90 6.39
CA ILE A 76 -25.97 4.54 5.80
C ILE A 76 -27.17 3.57 5.81
N ALA A 77 -26.92 2.27 5.58
CA ALA A 77 -27.92 1.22 5.67
C ALA A 77 -28.29 0.84 7.11
N GLY A 78 -27.58 1.36 8.13
CA GLY A 78 -27.76 0.99 9.53
C GLY A 78 -27.26 -0.42 9.85
N VAL A 79 -26.31 -0.91 9.06
CA VAL A 79 -25.74 -2.26 9.10
C VAL A 79 -24.35 -2.19 9.72
N ALA A 80 -24.02 -3.15 10.58
CA ALA A 80 -22.68 -3.26 11.16
C ALA A 80 -21.68 -3.81 10.14
N ALA A 81 -20.56 -3.12 9.94
CA ALA A 81 -19.46 -3.65 9.14
C ALA A 81 -18.70 -4.73 9.94
N VAL A 82 -18.25 -5.79 9.27
CA VAL A 82 -17.40 -6.84 9.87
C VAL A 82 -16.11 -6.95 9.07
N PRO A 83 -15.08 -6.16 9.39
CA PRO A 83 -13.81 -6.19 8.68
C PRO A 83 -13.04 -7.47 8.99
N VAL A 84 -12.46 -8.09 7.96
CA VAL A 84 -11.66 -9.32 8.11
C VAL A 84 -10.33 -9.17 7.37
N GLU A 85 -9.25 -9.55 8.04
CA GLU A 85 -7.89 -9.48 7.47
C GLU A 85 -7.77 -10.35 6.22
N MET A 86 -7.15 -9.81 5.18
CA MET A 86 -6.88 -10.48 3.90
C MET A 86 -6.13 -11.81 4.07
N GLN A 87 -5.24 -11.89 5.06
CA GLN A 87 -4.41 -13.07 5.35
C GLN A 87 -5.10 -14.09 6.27
N SER A 88 -6.36 -13.84 6.66
CA SER A 88 -7.12 -14.78 7.48
C SER A 88 -7.31 -16.10 6.76
N SER A 89 -7.07 -17.21 7.46
CA SER A 89 -7.32 -18.53 6.88
C SER A 89 -8.82 -18.75 6.65
N PRO A 90 -9.23 -19.50 5.63
CA PRO A 90 -10.64 -19.81 5.37
C PRO A 90 -11.38 -20.37 6.59
N GLU A 91 -10.69 -21.16 7.42
CA GLU A 91 -11.27 -21.75 8.64
C GLU A 91 -11.54 -20.68 9.70
N LEU A 92 -10.65 -19.70 9.84
CA LEU A 92 -10.88 -18.56 10.73
C LEU A 92 -12.05 -17.71 10.24
N VAL A 93 -12.13 -17.46 8.93
CA VAL A 93 -13.24 -16.73 8.31
C VAL A 93 -14.56 -17.45 8.54
N ALA A 94 -14.62 -18.78 8.39
CA ALA A 94 -15.80 -19.57 8.67
C ALA A 94 -16.26 -19.47 10.14
N ARG A 95 -15.33 -19.44 11.10
CA ARG A 95 -15.66 -19.19 12.52
C ARG A 95 -16.21 -17.79 12.74
N ILE A 96 -15.62 -16.77 12.11
CA ILE A 96 -16.11 -15.39 12.15
C ILE A 96 -17.53 -15.32 11.57
N VAL A 97 -17.80 -15.97 10.44
CA VAL A 97 -19.13 -16.06 9.84
C VAL A 97 -20.13 -16.70 10.81
N ALA A 98 -19.75 -17.79 11.48
CA ALA A 98 -20.63 -18.47 12.44
C ALA A 98 -21.00 -17.58 13.65
N ILE A 99 -20.07 -16.73 14.09
CA ILE A 99 -20.25 -15.81 15.23
C ILE A 99 -21.04 -14.57 14.81
N ALA A 100 -20.57 -13.85 13.78
CA ALA A 100 -21.13 -12.58 13.35
C ALA A 100 -22.43 -12.72 12.55
N ARG A 101 -22.66 -13.88 11.94
CA ARG A 101 -23.82 -14.19 11.09
C ARG A 101 -24.10 -13.07 10.06
N PRO A 102 -23.11 -12.65 9.26
CA PRO A 102 -23.32 -11.62 8.27
C PRO A 102 -24.35 -12.06 7.23
N LYS A 103 -25.06 -11.12 6.59
CA LYS A 103 -25.99 -11.41 5.49
C LYS A 103 -25.29 -11.64 4.15
N GLY A 104 -24.08 -11.14 4.00
CA GLY A 104 -23.23 -11.35 2.84
C GLY A 104 -21.82 -10.82 3.03
N VAL A 105 -21.01 -11.03 2.00
CA VAL A 105 -19.56 -10.75 2.01
C VAL A 105 -19.19 -9.88 0.82
N ILE A 106 -18.47 -8.80 1.11
CA ILE A 106 -17.73 -8.03 0.11
C ILE A 106 -16.30 -8.54 0.09
N ALA A 107 -15.89 -9.15 -1.02
CA ALA A 107 -14.63 -9.86 -1.13
C ALA A 107 -13.68 -9.17 -2.12
N GLY A 108 -12.40 -9.03 -1.74
CA GLY A 108 -11.35 -8.62 -2.69
C GLY A 108 -11.10 -9.71 -3.73
N ALA A 109 -10.62 -9.34 -4.92
CA ALA A 109 -10.46 -10.26 -6.06
C ALA A 109 -9.59 -11.51 -5.77
N ALA A 110 -8.65 -11.41 -4.83
CA ALA A 110 -7.72 -12.49 -4.49
C ALA A 110 -8.24 -13.43 -3.37
N MET A 111 -9.46 -13.23 -2.86
CA MET A 111 -9.95 -13.98 -1.69
C MET A 111 -10.51 -15.35 -2.06
N PRO A 112 -10.20 -16.42 -1.29
CA PRO A 112 -10.72 -17.76 -1.53
C PRO A 112 -12.18 -17.87 -1.04
N VAL A 113 -13.10 -17.24 -1.79
CA VAL A 113 -14.53 -17.15 -1.46
C VAL A 113 -15.29 -18.48 -1.57
N SER A 114 -14.72 -19.48 -2.25
CA SER A 114 -15.34 -20.80 -2.42
C SER A 114 -15.50 -21.58 -1.11
N ALA A 115 -14.82 -21.16 -0.04
CA ALA A 115 -14.94 -21.76 1.29
C ALA A 115 -16.10 -21.16 2.13
N LEU A 116 -16.79 -20.13 1.61
CA LEU A 116 -17.91 -19.50 2.31
C LEU A 116 -19.20 -20.32 2.11
N PRO A 117 -20.14 -20.29 3.08
CA PRO A 117 -21.43 -20.95 2.93
C PRO A 117 -22.26 -20.37 1.77
N ASP A 118 -22.92 -21.23 0.99
CA ASP A 118 -23.79 -20.84 -0.15
C ASP A 118 -24.97 -19.93 0.24
N THR A 119 -25.30 -19.86 1.54
CA THR A 119 -26.35 -18.98 2.06
C THR A 119 -25.97 -17.51 2.04
N LEU A 120 -24.69 -17.18 1.86
CA LEU A 120 -24.20 -15.80 1.79
C LEU A 120 -24.05 -15.38 0.33
N TRP A 121 -24.61 -14.22 -0.02
CA TRP A 121 -24.19 -13.59 -1.27
C TRP A 121 -22.76 -13.07 -1.12
N VAL A 122 -22.00 -13.16 -2.21
CA VAL A 122 -20.62 -12.68 -2.29
C VAL A 122 -20.51 -11.69 -3.44
N TRP A 123 -20.11 -10.46 -3.15
CA TRP A 123 -19.88 -9.44 -4.17
C TRP A 123 -18.40 -9.05 -4.23
N PRO A 124 -17.81 -8.95 -5.43
CA PRO A 124 -16.47 -8.40 -5.58
C PRO A 124 -16.42 -6.96 -5.08
N LEU A 125 -15.36 -6.60 -4.38
CA LEU A 125 -15.14 -5.23 -3.90
C LEU A 125 -15.07 -4.24 -5.08
N GLU A 126 -14.50 -4.67 -6.20
CA GLU A 126 -14.41 -3.92 -7.45
C GLU A 126 -15.77 -3.68 -8.12
N SER A 127 -16.82 -4.40 -7.71
CA SER A 127 -18.19 -4.16 -8.21
C SER A 127 -18.86 -2.93 -7.61
N ILE A 128 -18.18 -2.21 -6.70
CA ILE A 128 -18.66 -0.94 -6.17
C ILE A 128 -18.40 0.15 -7.21
N GLU A 129 -19.49 0.70 -7.75
CA GLU A 129 -19.43 1.75 -8.76
C GLU A 129 -19.18 3.12 -8.13
N TRP A 130 -18.37 3.93 -8.82
CA TRP A 130 -18.11 5.32 -8.44
C TRP A 130 -19.12 6.24 -9.12
N VAL A 131 -19.99 6.86 -8.33
CA VAL A 131 -21.03 7.79 -8.81
C VAL A 131 -20.87 9.18 -8.20
N GLU A 132 -21.16 10.22 -8.98
CA GLU A 132 -21.08 11.61 -8.51
C GLU A 132 -22.32 12.03 -7.71
N THR A 133 -23.48 11.45 -8.03
CA THR A 133 -24.77 11.75 -7.38
C THR A 133 -25.58 10.48 -7.24
N ALA A 134 -26.11 10.25 -6.04
CA ALA A 134 -27.09 9.21 -5.76
C ALA A 134 -28.14 9.77 -4.78
N PRO A 135 -29.41 9.36 -4.88
CA PRO A 135 -30.36 9.60 -3.80
C PRO A 135 -29.85 8.93 -2.53
N GLU A 136 -29.98 9.61 -1.40
CA GLU A 136 -29.50 9.08 -0.12
C GLU A 136 -30.67 8.88 0.83
N THR A 137 -31.08 7.62 0.98
CA THR A 137 -31.99 7.21 2.04
C THR A 137 -31.15 6.69 3.20
N ARG A 138 -31.39 7.15 4.43
CA ARG A 138 -30.68 6.70 5.63
C ARG A 138 -31.58 5.83 6.51
N ALA A 139 -31.00 4.77 7.06
CA ALA A 139 -31.66 4.05 8.15
C ALA A 139 -31.69 4.91 9.43
N PRO A 140 -32.66 4.68 10.34
CA PRO A 140 -32.69 5.35 11.64
C PRO A 140 -31.57 4.79 12.53
N VAL A 141 -30.42 5.46 12.54
CA VAL A 141 -29.23 5.10 13.31
C VAL A 141 -29.12 6.01 14.53
N THR A 142 -28.80 5.43 15.69
CA THR A 142 -28.54 6.18 16.93
C THR A 142 -27.05 6.11 17.29
N ALA A 143 -26.62 6.89 18.27
CA ALA A 143 -25.25 6.80 18.77
C ALA A 143 -24.89 5.38 19.28
N GLU A 144 -25.90 4.63 19.74
CA GLU A 144 -25.72 3.35 20.43
C GLU A 144 -25.86 2.17 19.46
N SER A 145 -26.20 2.44 18.20
CA SER A 145 -26.17 1.47 17.12
C SER A 145 -24.74 0.98 16.88
N ILE A 146 -24.58 -0.32 16.61
CA ILE A 146 -23.29 -0.93 16.27
C ILE A 146 -22.86 -0.44 14.88
N ALA A 147 -21.70 0.21 14.82
CA ALA A 147 -21.09 0.63 13.57
C ALA A 147 -20.24 -0.50 12.96
N GLU A 148 -19.48 -1.21 13.81
CA GLU A 148 -18.55 -2.25 13.36
C GLU A 148 -18.36 -3.34 14.41
N ILE A 149 -18.09 -4.57 13.95
CA ILE A 149 -17.72 -5.72 14.78
C ILE A 149 -16.31 -6.16 14.40
N VAL A 150 -15.33 -5.83 15.24
CA VAL A 150 -13.91 -6.08 14.92
C VAL A 150 -13.43 -7.33 15.64
N PHE A 151 -12.98 -8.34 14.89
CA PHE A 151 -12.52 -9.59 15.49
C PHE A 151 -11.06 -9.50 15.95
N THR A 152 -10.83 -9.91 17.19
CA THR A 152 -9.48 -10.02 17.78
C THR A 152 -9.16 -11.47 18.12
N SER A 153 -7.87 -11.82 18.06
CA SER A 153 -7.40 -13.14 18.52
C SER A 153 -7.47 -13.18 20.05
N GLY A 154 -8.47 -13.90 20.58
CA GLY A 154 -8.60 -14.13 22.01
C GLY A 154 -7.40 -14.90 22.56
N THR A 155 -7.17 -14.79 23.87
CA THR A 155 -6.12 -15.56 24.58
C THR A 155 -6.31 -17.07 24.48
N THR A 156 -7.51 -17.53 24.15
CA THR A 156 -7.91 -18.94 24.00
C THR A 156 -7.86 -19.45 22.55
N GLY A 157 -7.39 -18.63 21.59
CA GLY A 157 -7.36 -19.00 20.16
C GLY A 157 -8.69 -18.85 19.41
N GLU A 158 -9.81 -18.77 20.14
CA GLU A 158 -11.14 -18.47 19.57
C GLU A 158 -11.31 -16.96 19.27
N PRO A 159 -11.81 -16.60 18.07
CA PRO A 159 -11.98 -15.20 17.68
C PRO A 159 -13.15 -14.57 18.47
N ARG A 160 -12.93 -13.36 19.01
CA ARG A 160 -13.96 -12.59 19.71
C ARG A 160 -14.25 -11.30 18.94
N GLY A 161 -15.52 -11.03 18.65
CA GLY A 161 -15.95 -9.82 17.96
C GLY A 161 -16.14 -8.68 18.96
N VAL A 162 -15.32 -7.63 18.87
CA VAL A 162 -15.48 -6.42 19.69
C VAL A 162 -16.59 -5.56 19.10
N LEU A 163 -17.61 -5.23 19.89
CA LEU A 163 -18.78 -4.46 19.46
C LEU A 163 -18.53 -2.96 19.55
N ILE A 164 -18.31 -2.30 18.42
CA ILE A 164 -18.01 -0.87 18.34
C ILE A 164 -19.25 -0.09 17.92
N THR A 165 -19.71 0.82 18.77
CA THR A 165 -20.84 1.71 18.49
C THR A 165 -20.41 2.98 17.77
N HIS A 166 -21.38 3.70 17.20
CA HIS A 166 -21.13 5.05 16.69
C HIS A 166 -20.58 5.99 17.77
N ARG A 167 -21.11 5.91 19.00
CA ARG A 167 -20.66 6.69 20.15
C ARG A 167 -19.18 6.45 20.44
N ASN A 168 -18.73 5.19 20.41
CA ASN A 168 -17.32 4.85 20.66
C ASN A 168 -16.38 5.56 19.66
N LEU A 169 -16.70 5.47 18.37
CA LEU A 169 -15.88 6.09 17.31
C LEU A 169 -15.94 7.62 17.37
N VAL A 170 -17.12 8.19 17.59
CA VAL A 170 -17.31 9.64 17.74
C VAL A 170 -16.54 10.19 18.94
N ALA A 171 -16.52 9.46 20.07
CA ALA A 171 -15.76 9.82 21.26
C ALA A 171 -14.25 9.84 21.00
N ASN A 172 -13.75 8.99 20.10
CA ASN A 172 -12.34 8.99 19.69
C ASN A 172 -11.99 10.14 18.73
N ILE A 173 -12.94 10.53 17.87
CA ILE A 173 -12.75 11.57 16.85
C ILE A 173 -12.82 12.99 17.43
N ARG A 174 -13.74 13.26 18.37
CA ARG A 174 -13.97 14.62 18.91
C ARG A 174 -12.71 15.26 19.55
N PRO A 175 -11.89 14.54 20.34
CA PRO A 175 -10.66 15.12 20.90
C PRO A 175 -9.68 15.55 19.81
N ILE A 176 -9.58 14.78 18.72
CA ILE A 176 -8.72 15.10 17.58
C ILE A 176 -9.17 16.41 16.91
N GLU A 177 -10.48 16.60 16.72
CA GLU A 177 -11.04 17.85 16.19
C GLU A 177 -10.59 19.06 17.04
N ARG A 178 -10.74 18.96 18.36
CA ARG A 178 -10.39 20.05 19.30
C ARG A 178 -8.90 20.33 19.35
N LEU A 179 -8.07 19.29 19.29
CA LEU A 179 -6.61 19.42 19.25
C LEU A 179 -6.13 20.17 18.00
N ILE A 180 -6.84 20.03 16.88
CA ILE A 180 -6.47 20.60 15.59
C ILE A 180 -7.00 22.02 15.42
N GLU A 181 -8.07 22.39 16.12
CA GLU A 181 -8.75 23.69 15.98
C GLU A 181 -7.79 24.89 16.07
N PRO A 182 -6.88 24.99 17.07
CA PRO A 182 -5.94 26.12 17.15
C PRO A 182 -4.98 26.20 15.96
N TYR A 183 -4.71 25.06 15.30
CA TYR A 183 -3.77 24.95 14.21
C TYR A 183 -4.41 25.11 12.82
N ARG A 184 -5.75 25.10 12.72
CA ARG A 184 -6.47 25.16 11.44
C ARG A 184 -6.02 26.33 10.57
N ARG A 185 -5.80 27.52 11.15
CA ARG A 185 -5.32 28.70 10.41
C ARG A 185 -3.95 28.45 9.77
N TYR A 186 -3.03 27.79 10.46
CA TYR A 186 -1.68 27.50 9.96
C TYR A 186 -1.67 26.38 8.93
N LEU A 187 -2.50 25.35 9.13
CA LEU A 187 -2.64 24.23 8.19
C LEU A 187 -3.09 24.69 6.79
N ARG A 188 -3.90 25.77 6.71
CA ARG A 188 -4.29 26.38 5.42
C ARG A 188 -3.09 26.86 4.60
N TRP A 189 -2.02 27.35 5.25
CA TRP A 189 -0.80 27.81 4.58
C TRP A 189 0.16 26.67 4.25
N ALA A 190 0.18 25.60 5.05
CA ALA A 190 0.98 24.39 4.79
C ALA A 190 0.48 23.57 3.57
N GLY A 191 -0.73 23.90 3.10
CA GLY A 191 -1.42 23.19 2.04
C GLY A 191 -2.05 21.89 2.54
N ARG A 192 -2.66 21.14 1.61
CA ARG A 192 -3.36 19.89 1.93
C ARG A 192 -2.42 18.86 2.57
N ILE A 193 -2.82 18.32 3.72
CA ILE A 193 -2.13 17.18 4.35
C ILE A 193 -2.44 15.93 3.52
N ARG A 194 -1.41 15.18 3.15
CA ARG A 194 -1.54 13.91 2.41
C ARG A 194 -0.99 12.78 3.26
N LEU A 195 -1.81 11.78 3.53
CA LEU A 195 -1.43 10.63 4.35
C LEU A 195 -1.24 9.41 3.46
N LEU A 196 -0.10 8.74 3.55
CA LEU A 196 0.08 7.42 2.95
C LEU A 196 -0.29 6.36 3.97
N ASN A 197 -1.30 5.57 3.66
CA ASN A 197 -1.74 4.47 4.50
C ASN A 197 -1.02 3.17 4.12
N LEU A 198 -0.18 2.66 5.02
CA LEU A 198 0.46 1.34 4.89
C LEU A 198 -0.13 0.31 5.87
N LEU A 199 -1.20 0.68 6.57
CA LEU A 199 -1.89 -0.19 7.53
C LEU A 199 -3.19 -0.73 6.95
N PRO A 200 -3.54 -1.99 7.22
CA PRO A 200 -4.85 -2.51 6.88
C PRO A 200 -5.98 -1.70 7.54
N LEU A 201 -7.02 -1.37 6.78
CA LEU A 201 -8.27 -0.77 7.28
C LEU A 201 -9.09 -1.74 8.14
N THR A 202 -8.71 -3.02 8.20
CA THR A 202 -9.27 -3.98 9.16
C THR A 202 -8.85 -3.69 10.60
N HIS A 203 -7.76 -2.94 10.79
CA HIS A 203 -7.35 -2.45 12.09
C HIS A 203 -7.92 -1.05 12.31
N MET A 204 -8.57 -0.88 13.46
CA MET A 204 -9.18 0.40 13.83
C MET A 204 -8.18 1.56 13.86
N PHE A 205 -6.90 1.33 14.22
CA PHE A 205 -5.88 2.38 14.18
C PHE A 205 -5.63 2.88 12.75
N GLY A 206 -5.60 1.97 11.78
CA GLY A 206 -5.55 2.31 10.35
C GLY A 206 -6.78 3.13 9.94
N GLN A 207 -7.98 2.71 10.35
CA GLN A 207 -9.21 3.48 10.09
C GLN A 207 -9.17 4.89 10.70
N ALA A 208 -8.77 5.01 11.97
CA ALA A 208 -8.74 6.29 12.67
C ALA A 208 -7.87 7.32 11.96
N LEU A 209 -6.68 6.92 11.51
CA LEU A 209 -5.73 7.80 10.84
C LEU A 209 -5.97 7.98 9.34
N SER A 210 -6.62 7.02 8.68
CA SER A 210 -6.77 6.99 7.23
C SER A 210 -8.19 7.34 6.76
N MET A 211 -9.20 7.23 7.63
CA MET A 211 -10.59 7.57 7.30
C MET A 211 -11.11 8.78 8.10
N PHE A 212 -10.75 8.91 9.37
CA PHE A 212 -11.33 9.96 10.24
C PHE A 212 -10.41 11.18 10.41
N PHE A 213 -9.11 11.01 10.61
CA PHE A 213 -8.18 12.13 10.73
C PHE A 213 -8.10 13.02 9.46
N PRO A 214 -7.96 12.48 8.24
CA PRO A 214 -7.70 13.29 7.05
C PRO A 214 -8.85 14.26 6.72
N PRO A 215 -10.14 13.88 6.80
CA PRO A 215 -11.24 14.82 6.61
C PRO A 215 -11.24 16.02 7.58
N ILE A 216 -10.86 15.82 8.83
CA ILE A 216 -10.83 16.89 9.86
C ILE A 216 -9.86 18.01 9.48
N VAL A 217 -8.73 17.65 8.86
CA VAL A 217 -7.67 18.56 8.41
C VAL A 217 -7.80 19.01 6.95
N ASN A 218 -8.92 18.68 6.29
CA ASN A 218 -9.09 18.86 4.84
C ASN A 218 -7.94 18.21 4.02
N GLY A 219 -7.50 17.05 4.49
CA GLY A 219 -6.46 16.20 3.93
C GLY A 219 -7.00 15.09 3.01
N ALA A 220 -6.10 14.29 2.44
CA ALA A 220 -6.45 13.15 1.60
C ALA A 220 -5.62 11.92 1.98
N THR A 221 -6.23 10.75 1.83
CA THR A 221 -5.61 9.44 2.11
C THR A 221 -5.18 8.78 0.81
N TYR A 222 -3.94 8.32 0.79
CA TYR A 222 -3.33 7.59 -0.31
C TYR A 222 -3.18 6.13 0.08
N PHE A 223 -3.78 5.26 -0.72
CA PHE A 223 -3.61 3.82 -0.66
C PHE A 223 -2.64 3.39 -1.75
N THR A 224 -1.71 2.50 -1.41
CA THR A 224 -0.77 1.88 -2.35
C THR A 224 -0.86 0.37 -2.18
N THR A 225 -0.62 -0.37 -3.26
CA THR A 225 -0.63 -1.84 -3.23
C THR A 225 0.72 -2.42 -2.87
N SER A 226 1.81 -1.65 -3.00
CA SER A 226 3.15 -2.18 -2.79
C SER A 226 3.71 -1.83 -1.43
N HIS A 227 4.35 -2.83 -0.82
CA HIS A 227 5.05 -2.70 0.46
C HIS A 227 6.57 -2.66 0.27
N ASN A 228 7.06 -2.63 -0.97
CA ASN A 228 8.48 -2.52 -1.27
C ASN A 228 9.02 -1.13 -0.83
N PRO A 229 10.16 -1.07 -0.11
CA PRO A 229 10.69 0.18 0.42
C PRO A 229 11.03 1.23 -0.65
N ASP A 230 11.54 0.83 -1.81
CA ASP A 230 11.85 1.76 -2.91
C ASP A 230 10.58 2.36 -3.51
N GLN A 231 9.53 1.54 -3.62
CA GLN A 231 8.23 2.00 -4.09
C GLN A 231 7.59 2.95 -3.08
N ILE A 232 7.63 2.62 -1.79
CA ILE A 232 7.14 3.50 -0.72
C ILE A 232 7.85 4.86 -0.75
N ILE A 233 9.19 4.88 -0.84
CA ILE A 233 9.96 6.14 -0.94
C ILE A 233 9.56 6.94 -2.18
N SER A 234 9.43 6.25 -3.32
CA SER A 234 9.00 6.85 -4.60
C SER A 234 7.60 7.45 -4.49
N ASP A 235 6.64 6.72 -3.90
CA ASP A 235 5.25 7.15 -3.73
C ASP A 235 5.16 8.35 -2.78
N ILE A 236 5.90 8.33 -1.67
CA ILE A 236 5.98 9.46 -0.73
C ILE A 236 6.40 10.74 -1.47
N ARG A 237 7.43 10.64 -2.30
CA ARG A 237 7.94 11.78 -3.09
C ARG A 237 7.00 12.19 -4.22
N ARG A 238 6.52 11.23 -5.01
CA ARG A 238 5.66 11.44 -6.19
C ARG A 238 4.35 12.12 -5.77
N HIS A 239 3.71 11.57 -4.75
CA HIS A 239 2.43 12.03 -4.24
C HIS A 239 2.54 13.15 -3.22
N ARG A 240 3.78 13.59 -2.91
CA ARG A 240 4.05 14.68 -1.96
C ARG A 240 3.39 14.43 -0.61
N ILE A 241 3.51 13.19 -0.14
CA ILE A 241 2.97 12.71 1.13
C ILE A 241 3.55 13.55 2.27
N THR A 242 2.69 13.87 3.23
CA THR A 242 3.01 14.69 4.40
C THR A 242 3.33 13.80 5.59
N LEU A 243 2.48 12.82 5.85
CA LEU A 243 2.64 11.85 6.94
C LEU A 243 2.45 10.44 6.41
N VAL A 244 3.23 9.50 6.93
CA VAL A 244 3.11 8.08 6.61
C VAL A 244 2.57 7.35 7.83
N VAL A 245 1.44 6.66 7.67
CA VAL A 245 0.82 5.84 8.71
C VAL A 245 1.36 4.42 8.56
N THR A 246 2.07 3.93 9.58
CA THR A 246 2.81 2.67 9.48
C THR A 246 3.05 2.01 10.83
N VAL A 247 3.72 0.86 10.84
CA VAL A 247 4.17 0.14 12.04
C VAL A 247 5.67 0.25 12.24
N PRO A 248 6.18 0.07 13.48
CA PRO A 248 7.62 0.14 13.78
C PRO A 248 8.50 -0.72 12.86
N ARG A 249 8.04 -1.90 12.45
CA ARG A 249 8.80 -2.80 11.56
C ARG A 249 9.05 -2.19 10.17
N VAL A 250 8.00 -1.64 9.55
CA VAL A 250 8.13 -0.97 8.24
C VAL A 250 9.04 0.25 8.37
N LEU A 251 8.98 0.96 9.49
CA LEU A 251 9.87 2.07 9.77
C LEU A 251 11.35 1.63 9.87
N ALA A 252 11.63 0.46 10.45
CA ALA A 252 12.96 -0.14 10.48
C ALA A 252 13.44 -0.56 9.08
N MET A 253 12.56 -1.19 8.28
CA MET A 253 12.86 -1.54 6.88
C MET A 253 13.22 -0.30 6.04
N LEU A 254 12.47 0.80 6.21
CA LEU A 254 12.78 2.07 5.55
C LEU A 254 14.11 2.64 6.02
N ARG A 255 14.44 2.52 7.31
CA ARG A 255 15.72 2.96 7.88
C ARG A 255 16.89 2.23 7.21
N ASP A 256 16.81 0.91 7.12
CA ASP A 256 17.86 0.08 6.50
C ASP A 256 18.06 0.44 5.02
N ARG A 257 16.96 0.74 4.30
CA ARG A 257 17.05 1.19 2.92
C ARG A 257 17.65 2.60 2.79
N VAL A 258 17.26 3.52 3.66
CA VAL A 258 17.76 4.91 3.66
C VAL A 258 19.28 4.95 3.91
N ILE A 259 19.80 4.15 4.84
CA ILE A 259 21.24 4.05 5.12
C ILE A 259 22.04 3.64 3.88
N LYS A 260 21.49 2.73 3.06
CA LYS A 260 22.12 2.30 1.80
C LYS A 260 22.09 3.39 0.73
N LEU A 261 21.05 4.22 0.70
CA LEU A 261 20.82 5.21 -0.36
C LEU A 261 21.43 6.60 -0.06
N ALA A 262 21.63 6.94 1.22
CA ALA A 262 22.08 8.25 1.65
C ALA A 262 23.16 8.13 2.73
N SER A 263 24.39 8.50 2.39
CA SER A 263 25.53 8.39 3.31
C SER A 263 25.41 9.28 4.54
N SER A 264 24.66 10.38 4.47
CA SER A 264 24.41 11.23 5.65
C SER A 264 23.55 10.55 6.71
N ALA A 265 22.83 9.48 6.36
CA ALA A 265 21.92 8.81 7.28
C ALA A 265 22.65 8.10 8.44
N SER A 266 23.93 7.74 8.25
CA SER A 266 24.76 7.12 9.27
C SER A 266 25.45 8.13 10.21
N ASP A 267 25.27 9.44 9.99
CA ASP A 267 25.87 10.48 10.85
C ASP A 267 25.09 10.59 12.17
N ALA A 268 25.76 10.32 13.29
CA ALA A 268 25.15 10.24 14.62
C ALA A 268 25.12 11.58 15.39
N ARG A 269 25.51 12.70 14.77
CA ARG A 269 25.59 14.01 15.44
C ARG A 269 24.23 14.57 15.84
N GLU A 270 24.13 15.03 17.09
CA GLU A 270 22.97 15.80 17.54
C GLU A 270 23.17 17.30 17.25
N GLU A 271 22.29 17.87 16.41
CA GLU A 271 22.33 19.29 16.05
C GLU A 271 20.94 19.95 16.25
N PRO A 272 20.79 21.27 16.17
CA PRO A 272 19.48 21.92 16.07
C PRO A 272 18.74 21.54 14.77
N ILE A 273 17.41 21.60 14.76
CA ILE A 273 16.59 21.13 13.62
C ILE A 273 17.00 21.76 12.27
N THR A 274 17.33 23.05 12.24
CA THR A 274 17.73 23.74 11.00
C THR A 274 19.01 23.17 10.39
N ARG A 275 19.99 22.80 11.21
CA ARG A 275 21.25 22.17 10.75
C ARG A 275 21.03 20.72 10.35
N ARG A 276 20.23 19.95 11.11
CA ARG A 276 19.82 18.57 10.75
C ARG A 276 19.18 18.53 9.35
N LEU A 277 18.23 19.43 9.09
CA LEU A 277 17.53 19.51 7.80
C LEU A 277 18.47 19.77 6.62
N TRP A 278 19.52 20.56 6.83
CA TRP A 278 20.49 20.88 5.78
C TRP A 278 21.52 19.76 5.58
N ARG A 279 21.98 19.15 6.67
CA ARG A 279 22.92 18.02 6.66
C ARG A 279 22.30 16.80 5.96
N HIS A 280 21.12 16.40 6.39
CA HIS A 280 20.38 15.25 5.84
C HIS A 280 19.50 15.60 4.63
N ARG A 281 19.95 16.57 3.81
CA ARG A 281 19.20 17.04 2.63
C ARG A 281 19.07 15.99 1.53
N ASP A 282 20.01 15.06 1.47
CA ASP A 282 19.97 13.87 0.61
C ASP A 282 18.84 12.93 1.04
N VAL A 283 18.70 12.62 2.33
CA VAL A 283 17.56 11.86 2.88
C VAL A 283 16.24 12.60 2.62
N ARG A 284 16.19 13.92 2.86
CA ARG A 284 15.03 14.76 2.54
C ARG A 284 14.66 14.74 1.05
N ARG A 285 15.62 14.57 0.14
CA ARG A 285 15.36 14.47 -1.31
C ARG A 285 14.78 13.11 -1.71
N LEU A 286 15.06 12.06 -0.95
CA LEU A 286 14.48 10.73 -1.17
C LEU A 286 12.96 10.76 -0.95
N PHE A 287 12.52 11.18 0.23
CA PHE A 287 11.10 11.29 0.59
C PHE A 287 10.42 12.56 0.02
N GLY A 288 11.21 13.58 -0.32
CA GLY A 288 10.72 14.89 -0.69
C GLY A 288 10.43 15.79 0.50
N TRP A 289 10.53 17.10 0.27
CA TRP A 289 10.45 18.14 1.31
C TRP A 289 9.11 18.25 2.03
N ARG A 290 8.04 17.64 1.49
CA ARG A 290 6.72 17.66 2.11
C ARG A 290 6.51 16.57 3.15
N CYS A 291 7.31 15.50 3.12
CA CYS A 291 7.25 14.48 4.16
C CYS A 291 7.85 15.04 5.45
N VAL A 292 7.06 15.04 6.52
CA VAL A 292 7.47 15.59 7.83
C VAL A 292 7.57 14.53 8.92
N GLY A 293 6.97 13.36 8.75
CA GLY A 293 7.05 12.32 9.77
C GLY A 293 6.21 11.08 9.55
N PHE A 294 6.28 10.21 10.55
CA PHE A 294 5.64 8.90 10.60
C PHE A 294 4.71 8.83 11.81
N VAL A 295 3.53 8.25 11.62
CA VAL A 295 2.57 7.98 12.69
C VAL A 295 2.51 6.48 12.90
N LEU A 296 2.73 6.07 14.15
CA LEU A 296 2.92 4.68 14.55
C LEU A 296 1.91 4.28 15.62
N GLY A 297 1.48 3.03 15.56
CA GLY A 297 0.60 2.41 16.55
C GLY A 297 0.51 0.90 16.36
N GLY A 298 -0.22 0.23 17.25
CA GLY A 298 -0.45 -1.23 17.19
C GLY A 298 0.72 -2.10 17.67
N ALA A 299 1.92 -1.55 17.87
CA ALA A 299 3.08 -2.26 18.41
C ALA A 299 3.99 -1.31 19.19
N PRO A 300 4.75 -1.82 20.18
CA PRO A 300 5.76 -1.02 20.87
C PRO A 300 6.85 -0.56 19.88
N LEU A 301 7.25 0.71 19.99
CA LEU A 301 8.34 1.27 19.22
C LEU A 301 9.64 1.17 20.01
N ASP A 302 10.68 0.67 19.35
CA ASP A 302 12.03 0.73 19.89
C ASP A 302 12.55 2.17 19.97
N GLN A 303 13.16 2.52 21.10
CA GLN A 303 13.61 3.89 21.38
C GLN A 303 14.78 4.29 20.46
N ALA A 304 15.69 3.36 20.16
CA ALA A 304 16.81 3.68 19.28
C ALA A 304 16.32 3.98 17.86
N LEU A 305 15.34 3.22 17.36
CA LEU A 305 14.69 3.49 16.08
C LEU A 305 13.99 4.87 16.06
N GLU A 306 13.28 5.23 17.12
CA GLU A 306 12.67 6.57 17.24
C GLU A 306 13.71 7.68 17.15
N ASP A 307 14.80 7.55 17.92
CA ASP A 307 15.84 8.57 17.99
C ASP A 307 16.61 8.70 16.66
N GLU A 308 16.84 7.59 15.95
CA GLU A 308 17.42 7.59 14.60
C GLU A 308 16.63 8.49 13.65
N TRP A 309 15.31 8.28 13.55
CA TRP A 309 14.46 9.05 12.65
C TRP A 309 14.34 10.53 13.05
N ARG A 310 14.32 10.81 14.36
CA ARG A 310 14.30 12.19 14.87
C ARG A 310 15.63 12.92 14.64
N ARG A 311 16.76 12.21 14.65
CA ARG A 311 18.07 12.75 14.24
C ARG A 311 18.08 13.14 12.76
N LEU A 312 17.44 12.34 11.90
CA LEU A 312 17.24 12.67 10.47
C LEU A 312 16.26 13.83 10.24
N GLY A 313 15.63 14.35 11.30
CA GLY A 313 14.73 15.49 11.25
C GLY A 313 13.29 15.16 10.86
N TYR A 314 12.86 13.91 11.09
CA TYR A 314 11.46 13.50 10.93
C TYR A 314 10.75 13.43 12.28
N ALA A 315 9.47 13.79 12.31
CA ALA A 315 8.62 13.55 13.47
C ALA A 315 8.23 12.07 13.54
N VAL A 316 8.28 11.49 14.73
CA VAL A 316 7.78 10.14 15.00
C VAL A 316 6.70 10.28 16.05
N ILE A 317 5.46 9.96 15.67
CA ILE A 317 4.27 10.19 16.50
C ILE A 317 3.72 8.84 16.93
N GLN A 318 3.56 8.63 18.23
CA GLN A 318 3.07 7.39 18.80
C GLN A 318 1.69 7.59 19.42
N GLY A 319 0.82 6.59 19.25
CA GLY A 319 -0.46 6.47 19.95
C GLY A 319 -0.60 5.09 20.60
N TYR A 320 -1.30 5.04 21.73
CA TYR A 320 -1.63 3.79 22.41
C TYR A 320 -3.14 3.63 22.53
N GLY A 321 -3.59 2.40 22.34
CA GLY A 321 -4.93 1.95 22.65
C GLY A 321 -5.17 0.56 22.06
N LEU A 322 -6.42 0.12 22.15
CA LEU A 322 -6.86 -1.24 21.86
C LEU A 322 -8.12 -1.18 21.00
N THR A 323 -8.45 -2.27 20.32
CA THR A 323 -9.72 -2.36 19.58
C THR A 323 -10.90 -2.05 20.50
N GLU A 324 -10.86 -2.57 21.73
CA GLU A 324 -11.87 -2.37 22.77
C GLU A 324 -12.00 -0.94 23.28
N THR A 325 -11.07 -0.05 22.94
CA THR A 325 -11.10 1.37 23.32
C THR A 325 -11.15 2.28 22.09
N ALA A 326 -11.57 1.72 20.96
CA ALA A 326 -12.03 2.39 19.77
C ALA A 326 -11.21 3.57 19.19
N PRO A 327 -9.95 3.44 18.76
CA PRO A 327 -8.86 2.58 19.21
C PRO A 327 -7.77 3.36 19.99
N MET A 328 -7.98 4.65 20.26
CA MET A 328 -6.97 5.52 20.87
C MET A 328 -7.34 5.86 22.31
N VAL A 329 -6.46 5.57 23.25
CA VAL A 329 -6.58 5.94 24.67
C VAL A 329 -5.69 7.13 24.98
N THR A 330 -4.42 7.06 24.55
CA THR A 330 -3.43 8.12 24.74
C THR A 330 -2.77 8.49 23.43
N PHE A 331 -2.31 9.73 23.33
CA PHE A 331 -1.62 10.22 22.15
C PHE A 331 -0.49 11.18 22.51
N ASN A 332 0.66 11.02 21.85
CA ASN A 332 1.74 12.01 21.97
C ASN A 332 1.42 13.25 21.15
N HIS A 333 1.40 14.41 21.82
CA HIS A 333 1.19 15.67 21.13
C HIS A 333 2.32 15.90 20.10
N PRO A 334 2.01 16.12 18.81
CA PRO A 334 3.04 16.21 17.76
C PRO A 334 4.08 17.31 18.00
N LEU A 335 3.71 18.38 18.70
CA LEU A 335 4.60 19.52 19.01
C LEU A 335 5.28 19.43 20.39
N SER A 336 4.95 18.44 21.22
CA SER A 336 5.60 18.24 22.53
C SER A 336 5.67 16.74 22.91
N PRO A 337 6.26 15.90 22.04
CA PRO A 337 6.42 14.48 22.36
C PRO A 337 7.44 14.31 23.50
N LYS A 338 7.14 13.43 24.47
CA LYS A 338 8.12 13.02 25.50
C LYS A 338 8.56 11.59 25.23
N HIS A 339 9.88 11.41 25.28
CA HIS A 339 10.59 10.20 24.93
C HIS A 339 10.13 9.02 25.80
N GLY A 340 9.93 7.85 25.18
CA GLY A 340 9.56 6.62 25.88
C GLY A 340 8.16 6.59 26.49
N THR A 341 7.32 7.60 26.23
CA THR A 341 5.92 7.67 26.68
C THR A 341 4.96 7.48 25.51
N VAL A 342 3.75 7.00 25.77
CA VAL A 342 2.66 6.93 24.78
C VAL A 342 1.71 8.13 24.85
N GLY A 343 2.15 9.20 25.54
CA GLY A 343 1.44 10.47 25.65
C GLY A 343 0.44 10.54 26.78
N LYS A 344 -0.46 11.53 26.70
CA LYS A 344 -1.50 11.77 27.70
C LYS A 344 -2.83 11.13 27.26
N PRO A 345 -3.70 10.75 28.20
CA PRO A 345 -5.08 10.39 27.90
C PRO A 345 -5.75 11.47 27.02
N ILE A 346 -6.48 11.03 26.01
CA ILE A 346 -7.29 11.95 25.19
C ILE A 346 -8.45 12.51 26.03
N GLU A 347 -8.98 13.66 25.62
CA GLU A 347 -10.07 14.30 26.35
C GLU A 347 -11.30 13.38 26.45
N GLY A 348 -11.92 13.30 27.63
CA GLY A 348 -13.07 12.45 27.88
C GLY A 348 -12.73 11.00 28.23
N VAL A 349 -11.43 10.66 28.35
CA VAL A 349 -10.96 9.34 28.75
C VAL A 349 -10.24 9.44 30.08
N GLU A 350 -10.71 8.65 31.04
CA GLU A 350 -10.08 8.47 32.33
C GLU A 350 -9.18 7.24 32.27
N VAL A 351 -7.94 7.38 32.75
CA VAL A 351 -6.98 6.28 32.84
C VAL A 351 -6.47 6.20 34.26
N LYS A 352 -6.59 5.03 34.86
CA LYS A 352 -6.10 4.72 36.22
C LYS A 352 -5.11 3.56 36.14
N ILE A 353 -4.13 3.54 37.04
CA ILE A 353 -3.31 2.35 37.28
C ILE A 353 -3.92 1.59 38.46
N GLY A 354 -4.28 0.33 38.26
CA GLY A 354 -4.77 -0.57 39.30
C GLY A 354 -3.68 -0.95 40.29
N ASP A 355 -4.07 -1.50 41.44
CA ASP A 355 -3.14 -1.86 42.53
C ASP A 355 -2.08 -2.90 42.09
N ASP A 356 -2.40 -3.67 41.06
CA ASP A 356 -1.51 -4.65 40.46
C ASP A 356 -0.64 -4.10 39.32
N GLY A 357 -0.77 -2.82 38.99
CA GLY A 357 -0.09 -2.11 37.90
C GLY A 357 -0.86 -2.07 36.58
N GLU A 358 -2.04 -2.70 36.50
CA GLU A 358 -2.83 -2.75 35.27
C GLU A 358 -3.37 -1.37 34.86
N ILE A 359 -3.29 -1.06 33.57
CA ILE A 359 -3.90 0.13 33.01
C ILE A 359 -5.41 -0.13 32.90
N LEU A 360 -6.19 0.68 33.60
CA LEU A 360 -7.65 0.67 33.58
C LEU A 360 -8.13 1.88 32.80
N VAL A 361 -9.09 1.68 31.90
CA VAL A 361 -9.61 2.74 31.03
C VAL A 361 -11.11 2.89 31.23
N LYS A 362 -11.58 4.13 31.33
CA LYS A 362 -13.00 4.46 31.41
C LYS A 362 -13.33 5.63 30.49
N GLY A 363 -14.49 5.57 29.86
CA GLY A 363 -15.01 6.63 29.00
C GLY A 363 -15.82 6.08 27.84
N ASP A 364 -16.39 6.99 27.06
CA ASP A 364 -17.26 6.66 25.93
C ASP A 364 -16.55 5.90 24.80
N ILE A 365 -15.22 5.81 24.82
CA ILE A 365 -14.44 5.04 23.84
C ILE A 365 -14.46 3.52 24.09
N VAL A 366 -14.89 3.10 25.29
CA VAL A 366 -14.88 1.68 25.68
C VAL A 366 -16.02 0.93 24.97
N THR A 367 -15.67 -0.22 24.39
CA THR A 367 -16.57 -1.12 23.66
C THR A 367 -17.86 -1.43 24.43
N ALA A 368 -18.95 -1.63 23.69
CA ALA A 368 -20.23 -2.06 24.28
C ALA A 368 -20.20 -3.51 24.79
N GLY A 369 -19.17 -4.29 24.41
CA GLY A 369 -19.00 -5.67 24.84
C GLY A 369 -18.29 -6.54 23.81
N TYR A 370 -18.29 -7.84 24.08
CA TYR A 370 -17.78 -8.85 23.15
C TYR A 370 -18.93 -9.71 22.62
N LEU A 371 -18.89 -9.98 21.33
CA LEU A 371 -19.66 -11.01 20.64
C LEU A 371 -18.81 -12.28 20.55
N SER A 372 -19.29 -13.37 21.15
CA SER A 372 -18.58 -14.65 21.22
C SER A 372 -19.41 -15.77 20.60
N ALA A 373 -19.61 -16.92 21.28
CA ALA A 373 -20.42 -18.04 20.80
C ALA A 373 -21.77 -17.58 20.19
N PRO A 374 -22.46 -18.34 19.32
CA PRO A 374 -23.42 -17.84 18.33
C PRO A 374 -24.45 -16.79 18.82
N GLY A 375 -24.06 -15.51 18.84
CA GLY A 375 -24.88 -14.38 19.30
C GLY A 375 -24.75 -13.97 20.78
N GLN A 376 -23.94 -14.66 21.59
CA GLN A 376 -23.73 -14.35 23.00
C GLN A 376 -22.93 -13.06 23.17
N ARG A 377 -23.44 -12.17 24.03
CA ARG A 377 -22.80 -10.90 24.38
C ARG A 377 -22.34 -10.94 25.83
N SER A 378 -21.09 -10.56 26.08
CA SER A 378 -20.57 -10.35 27.43
C SER A 378 -20.21 -8.88 27.64
N ALA A 379 -20.33 -8.41 28.87
CA ALA A 379 -19.79 -7.12 29.27
C ALA A 379 -18.26 -7.12 29.08
N ALA A 380 -17.71 -5.97 28.71
CA ALA A 380 -16.26 -5.76 28.63
C ALA A 380 -15.70 -5.04 29.86
N VAL A 381 -16.60 -4.53 30.72
CA VAL A 381 -16.28 -3.54 31.74
C VAL A 381 -16.74 -4.05 33.09
N ASP A 382 -15.84 -4.02 34.07
CA ASP A 382 -16.11 -4.35 35.47
C ASP A 382 -16.09 -3.06 36.28
N ASP A 383 -17.15 -2.78 37.06
CA ASP A 383 -17.31 -1.54 37.86
C ASP A 383 -17.05 -0.22 37.09
N GLY A 384 -17.39 -0.21 35.79
CA GLY A 384 -17.21 0.96 34.93
C GLY A 384 -15.77 1.15 34.42
N TRP A 385 -14.84 0.25 34.72
CA TRP A 385 -13.46 0.24 34.21
C TRP A 385 -13.20 -0.93 33.28
N PHE A 386 -12.59 -0.63 32.12
CA PHE A 386 -12.10 -1.64 31.19
C PHE A 386 -10.69 -2.05 31.58
N HIS A 387 -10.48 -3.35 31.81
CA HIS A 387 -9.19 -3.95 32.09
C HIS A 387 -8.42 -4.21 30.80
N THR A 388 -7.35 -3.46 30.56
CA THR A 388 -6.59 -3.54 29.30
C THR A 388 -5.70 -4.79 29.19
N GLY A 389 -5.35 -5.41 30.32
CA GLY A 389 -4.31 -6.42 30.41
C GLY A 389 -2.89 -5.91 30.17
N ASP A 390 -2.71 -4.60 29.97
CA ASP A 390 -1.42 -3.94 29.82
C ASP A 390 -1.00 -3.31 31.15
N ILE A 391 0.30 -3.37 31.48
CA ILE A 391 0.87 -2.77 32.69
C ILE A 391 1.55 -1.46 32.32
N GLY A 392 1.35 -0.43 33.14
CA GLY A 392 1.96 0.86 32.91
C GLY A 392 2.08 1.72 34.14
N ALA A 393 2.68 2.89 33.96
CA ALA A 393 2.82 3.90 35.00
C ALA A 393 2.69 5.30 34.38
N PHE A 394 2.25 6.26 35.18
CA PHE A 394 2.36 7.67 34.83
C PHE A 394 3.73 8.21 35.21
N ASP A 395 4.27 9.08 34.35
CA ASP A 395 5.39 9.92 34.72
C ASP A 395 4.94 11.17 35.51
N ASP A 396 5.90 11.93 36.02
CA ASP A 396 5.66 13.16 36.81
C ASP A 396 4.87 14.24 36.06
N THR A 397 4.71 14.09 34.74
CA THR A 397 4.00 15.03 33.87
C THR A 397 2.63 14.52 33.41
N GLY A 398 2.18 13.39 33.97
CA GLY A 398 0.91 12.74 33.67
C GLY A 398 0.88 12.05 32.29
N ARG A 399 2.03 11.62 31.76
CA ARG A 399 2.11 10.84 30.52
C ARG A 399 2.26 9.36 30.85
N LEU A 400 1.59 8.52 30.07
CA LEU A 400 1.56 7.07 30.28
C LEU A 400 2.80 6.41 29.66
N VAL A 401 3.39 5.47 30.40
CA VAL A 401 4.49 4.60 29.95
C VAL A 401 4.01 3.16 30.04
N ILE A 402 4.09 2.44 28.91
CA ILE A 402 3.76 1.01 28.86
C ILE A 402 4.99 0.20 29.28
N ARG A 403 4.83 -0.67 30.27
CA ARG A 403 5.90 -1.53 30.82
C ARG A 403 5.82 -2.97 30.30
N GLY A 404 4.61 -3.46 30.05
CA GLY A 404 4.44 -4.84 29.58
C GLY A 404 2.99 -5.27 29.58
N ARG A 405 2.75 -6.58 29.62
CA ARG A 405 1.43 -7.20 29.70
C ARG A 405 1.29 -7.98 30.99
N LYS A 406 0.14 -7.86 31.65
CA LYS A 406 -0.17 -8.54 32.92
C LYS A 406 -0.02 -10.06 32.83
N LYS A 407 -0.51 -10.67 31.74
CA LYS A 407 -0.38 -12.11 31.48
C LYS A 407 1.05 -12.60 31.23
N ASP A 408 1.95 -11.69 30.88
CA ASP A 408 3.34 -12.00 30.57
C ASP A 408 4.25 -11.73 31.78
N LEU A 409 3.73 -11.12 32.86
CA LEU A 409 4.46 -10.81 34.08
C LEU A 409 4.95 -12.10 34.76
N ILE A 410 6.21 -12.09 35.21
CA ILE A 410 6.83 -13.19 35.95
C ILE A 410 6.82 -12.82 37.43
N ALA A 411 6.25 -13.68 38.28
CA ALA A 411 6.29 -13.48 39.72
C ALA A 411 7.42 -14.34 40.30
N THR A 412 8.50 -13.72 40.78
CA THR A 412 9.63 -14.46 41.36
C THR A 412 9.21 -15.15 42.67
N PRO A 413 9.98 -16.14 43.17
CA PRO A 413 9.68 -16.82 44.43
C PRO A 413 9.60 -15.87 45.63
N GLU A 414 10.29 -14.72 45.57
CA GLU A 414 10.27 -13.66 46.57
C GLU A 414 9.04 -12.74 46.47
N GLY A 415 8.10 -13.01 45.55
CA GLY A 415 6.89 -12.22 45.33
C GLY A 415 7.11 -10.93 44.54
N LEU A 416 8.31 -10.76 43.94
CA LEU A 416 8.64 -9.59 43.15
C LEU A 416 8.18 -9.76 41.69
N LYS A 417 7.63 -8.70 41.12
CA LYS A 417 7.08 -8.67 39.76
C LYS A 417 8.17 -8.29 38.77
N VAL A 418 8.44 -9.18 37.82
CA VAL A 418 9.46 -9.00 36.79
C VAL A 418 8.79 -8.85 35.42
N PHE A 419 9.16 -7.79 34.71
CA PHE A 419 8.73 -7.55 33.34
C PHE A 419 9.70 -8.20 32.36
N PRO A 420 9.25 -9.18 31.54
CA PRO A 420 10.11 -9.80 30.54
C PRO A 420 10.76 -8.79 29.61
N GLN A 421 10.03 -7.74 29.20
CA GLN A 421 10.51 -6.75 28.22
C GLN A 421 11.71 -5.95 28.72
N ASP A 422 11.84 -5.73 30.03
CA ASP A 422 12.98 -5.01 30.60
C ASP A 422 14.26 -5.83 30.46
N ILE A 423 14.15 -7.16 30.64
CA ILE A 423 15.26 -8.11 30.53
C ILE A 423 15.59 -8.39 29.05
N GLU A 424 14.56 -8.58 28.21
CA GLU A 424 14.70 -8.75 26.76
C GLU A 424 15.53 -7.59 26.17
N ARG A 425 15.25 -6.35 26.56
CA ARG A 425 15.99 -5.16 26.09
C ARG A 425 17.46 -5.17 26.49
N VAL A 426 17.77 -5.59 27.72
CA VAL A 426 19.15 -5.69 28.22
C VAL A 426 19.91 -6.81 27.49
N LEU A 427 19.23 -7.91 27.18
CA LEU A 427 19.78 -9.02 26.40
C LEU A 427 20.02 -8.63 24.94
N GLU A 428 19.05 -8.00 24.28
CA GLU A 428 19.15 -7.56 22.88
C GLU A 428 20.25 -6.50 22.67
N ALA A 429 20.61 -5.76 23.71
CA ALA A 429 21.75 -4.85 23.68
C ALA A 429 23.12 -5.56 23.74
N GLN A 430 23.19 -6.85 24.08
CA GLN A 430 24.45 -7.58 24.17
C GLN A 430 24.97 -8.00 22.78
N PRO A 431 26.30 -7.88 22.52
CA PRO A 431 26.89 -8.35 21.28
C PRO A 431 26.63 -9.85 21.05
N GLY A 432 26.13 -10.19 19.86
CA GLY A 432 25.88 -11.58 19.47
C GLY A 432 24.45 -12.09 19.72
N VAL A 433 23.60 -11.29 20.37
CA VAL A 433 22.15 -11.57 20.46
C VAL A 433 21.44 -11.01 19.23
N LYS A 434 20.69 -11.86 18.53
CA LYS A 434 19.81 -11.45 17.42
C LYS A 434 18.39 -11.13 17.90
N GLU A 435 17.90 -11.93 18.83
CA GLU A 435 16.55 -11.81 19.40
C GLU A 435 16.57 -12.44 20.80
N ALA A 436 15.78 -11.91 21.72
CA ALA A 436 15.56 -12.54 23.03
C ALA A 436 14.07 -12.57 23.38
N ALA A 437 13.63 -13.66 24.01
CA ALA A 437 12.35 -13.74 24.70
C ALA A 437 12.60 -14.11 26.15
N VAL A 438 11.88 -13.47 27.06
CA VAL A 438 11.93 -13.82 28.48
C VAL A 438 10.57 -14.37 28.88
N VAL A 439 10.58 -15.51 29.55
CA VAL A 439 9.39 -16.20 30.01
C VAL A 439 9.58 -16.68 31.44
N GLY A 440 8.48 -16.78 32.19
CA GLY A 440 8.47 -17.47 33.47
C GLY A 440 8.57 -18.98 33.23
N HIS A 441 9.54 -19.61 33.88
CA HIS A 441 9.72 -21.06 33.88
C HIS A 441 9.55 -21.58 35.30
N VAL A 442 8.63 -22.53 35.49
CA VAL A 442 8.34 -23.06 36.82
C VAL A 442 9.32 -24.18 37.13
N VAL A 443 10.27 -23.92 38.01
CA VAL A 443 11.24 -24.89 38.51
C VAL A 443 10.95 -25.13 40.00
N ASN A 444 10.77 -26.38 40.40
CA ASN A 444 10.46 -26.75 41.80
C ASN A 444 9.28 -25.97 42.41
N HIS A 445 8.18 -25.82 41.65
CA HIS A 445 6.97 -25.07 42.05
C HIS A 445 7.15 -23.56 42.25
N ALA A 446 8.29 -22.99 41.82
CA ALA A 446 8.55 -21.57 41.85
C ALA A 446 8.78 -21.04 40.43
N GLU A 447 8.18 -19.89 40.07
CA GLU A 447 8.34 -19.31 38.75
C GLU A 447 9.61 -18.44 38.72
N GLU A 448 10.57 -18.83 37.87
CA GLU A 448 11.85 -18.15 37.73
C GLU A 448 11.98 -17.50 36.35
N VAL A 449 12.87 -16.50 36.25
CA VAL A 449 13.18 -15.79 35.01
C VAL A 449 14.02 -16.68 34.09
N HIS A 450 13.45 -17.05 32.95
CA HIS A 450 14.12 -17.85 31.92
C HIS A 450 14.29 -17.06 30.62
N ALA A 451 15.52 -17.00 30.10
CA ALA A 451 15.81 -16.33 28.83
C ALA A 451 15.87 -17.33 27.68
N VAL A 452 15.23 -17.02 26.56
CA VAL A 452 15.31 -17.77 25.31
C VAL A 452 16.02 -16.89 24.28
N LEU A 453 17.20 -17.32 23.86
CA LEU A 453 18.12 -16.50 23.05
C LEU A 453 18.21 -17.02 21.62
N VAL A 454 18.07 -16.13 20.65
CA VAL A 454 18.49 -16.36 19.26
C VAL A 454 19.83 -15.67 19.08
N LEU A 455 20.86 -16.44 18.72
CA LEU A 455 22.25 -15.95 18.72
C LEU A 455 22.84 -15.88 17.30
N ALA A 456 23.84 -15.01 17.13
CA ALA A 456 24.73 -15.04 15.99
C ALA A 456 25.67 -16.25 16.04
N PRO A 457 26.10 -16.80 14.89
CA PRO A 457 27.04 -17.92 14.86
C PRO A 457 28.32 -17.61 15.66
N GLY A 458 28.69 -18.49 16.59
CA GLY A 458 29.89 -18.34 17.44
C GLY A 458 29.72 -17.47 18.68
N ALA A 459 28.53 -16.94 18.97
CA ALA A 459 28.27 -16.22 20.22
C ALA A 459 28.10 -17.18 21.40
N ASP A 460 28.67 -16.83 22.55
CA ASP A 460 28.54 -17.62 23.79
C ASP A 460 27.31 -17.16 24.61
N PRO A 461 26.25 -17.98 24.70
CA PRO A 461 25.06 -17.64 25.49
C PRO A 461 25.37 -17.38 26.96
N ALA A 462 26.30 -18.13 27.57
CA ALA A 462 26.58 -18.01 29.01
C ALA A 462 27.26 -16.67 29.31
N ALA A 463 28.22 -16.25 28.48
CA ALA A 463 28.87 -14.95 28.58
C ALA A 463 27.87 -13.79 28.38
N ILE A 464 26.93 -13.93 27.44
CA ILE A 464 25.88 -12.95 27.18
C ILE A 464 24.95 -12.79 28.39
N VAL A 465 24.44 -13.90 28.94
CA VAL A 465 23.56 -13.87 30.12
C VAL A 465 24.30 -13.31 31.34
N ALA A 466 25.56 -13.68 31.53
CA ALA A 466 26.39 -13.12 32.61
C ALA A 466 26.60 -11.61 32.44
N ALA A 467 26.78 -11.12 31.22
CA ALA A 467 26.89 -9.69 30.94
C ALA A 467 25.58 -8.94 31.18
N ALA A 468 24.45 -9.51 30.77
CA ALA A 468 23.12 -8.95 31.04
C ALA A 468 22.83 -8.92 32.55
N ASN A 469 23.10 -9.99 33.28
CA ASN A 469 22.87 -10.08 34.74
C ASN A 469 23.70 -9.09 35.57
N ARG A 470 24.79 -8.53 35.02
CA ARG A 470 25.53 -7.42 35.66
C ARG A 470 24.80 -6.08 35.56
N GLN A 471 23.89 -5.92 34.60
CA GLN A 471 23.09 -4.72 34.36
C GLN A 471 21.67 -4.83 34.97
N LEU A 472 21.23 -6.04 35.31
CA LEU A 472 19.90 -6.31 35.87
C LEU A 472 19.88 -6.25 37.40
N GLU A 473 18.77 -5.77 37.94
CA GLU A 473 18.45 -5.82 39.38
C GLU A 473 18.44 -7.26 39.89
N SER A 474 18.69 -7.46 41.19
CA SER A 474 18.82 -8.80 41.79
C SER A 474 17.64 -9.73 41.51
N HIS A 475 16.43 -9.19 41.49
CA HIS A 475 15.18 -9.90 41.23
C HIS A 475 14.87 -10.09 39.73
N GLN A 476 15.50 -9.31 38.84
CA GLN A 476 15.37 -9.44 37.39
C GLN A 476 16.41 -10.39 36.78
N ARG A 477 17.36 -10.88 37.58
CA ARG A 477 18.44 -11.74 37.08
C ARG A 477 17.88 -13.03 36.47
N ILE A 478 18.37 -13.31 35.28
CA ILE A 478 18.10 -14.52 34.52
C ILE A 478 18.70 -15.69 35.30
N ARG A 479 17.86 -16.67 35.64
CA ARG A 479 18.26 -17.86 36.42
C ARG A 479 18.69 -19.00 35.53
N ASP A 480 18.01 -19.15 34.40
CA ASP A 480 18.32 -20.16 33.40
C ASP A 480 18.05 -19.62 31.98
N PHE A 481 18.63 -20.27 30.98
CA PHE A 481 18.47 -19.87 29.60
C PHE A 481 18.42 -21.05 28.64
N SER A 482 17.82 -20.83 27.48
CA SER A 482 17.82 -21.77 26.36
C SER A 482 18.16 -21.05 25.07
N VAL A 483 18.82 -21.75 24.16
CA VAL A 483 19.12 -21.22 22.83
C VAL A 483 18.06 -21.71 21.86
N TRP A 484 17.38 -20.77 21.23
CA TRP A 484 16.41 -21.06 20.19
C TRP A 484 17.14 -21.36 18.88
N THR A 485 17.11 -22.62 18.47
CA THR A 485 17.86 -23.09 17.29
C THR A 485 17.03 -23.06 15.99
N THR A 486 15.71 -22.87 16.08
CA THR A 486 14.79 -22.81 14.94
C THR A 486 14.52 -21.36 14.52
N GLY A 487 15.60 -20.64 14.16
CA GLY A 487 15.60 -19.28 13.61
C GLY A 487 14.93 -18.22 14.50
N GLU A 488 13.84 -17.58 14.08
CA GLU A 488 13.20 -16.49 14.85
C GLU A 488 12.12 -17.01 15.79
N LEU A 489 11.87 -16.26 16.87
CA LEU A 489 10.83 -16.59 17.85
C LEU A 489 9.40 -16.49 17.27
N PRO A 490 8.44 -17.28 17.78
CA PRO A 490 7.07 -17.32 17.26
C PRO A 490 6.33 -15.99 17.48
N ARG A 491 5.73 -15.44 16.42
CA ARG A 491 5.07 -14.11 16.41
C ARG A 491 3.68 -14.17 15.74
N THR A 492 2.77 -13.25 16.07
CA THR A 492 1.42 -13.12 15.47
C THR A 492 1.45 -12.30 14.18
N GLY A 493 0.76 -12.74 13.12
CA GLY A 493 0.42 -12.03 11.86
C GLY A 493 1.16 -10.73 11.47
N SER A 494 0.40 -9.73 11.00
CA SER A 494 0.88 -8.46 10.44
C SER A 494 1.67 -7.59 11.44
N LEU A 495 1.31 -7.66 12.73
CA LEU A 495 1.90 -6.85 13.81
C LEU A 495 3.15 -7.49 14.46
N ARG A 496 3.52 -8.73 14.08
CA ARG A 496 4.70 -9.47 14.58
C ARG A 496 4.86 -9.49 16.11
N LYS A 497 3.76 -9.51 16.87
CA LYS A 497 3.79 -9.58 18.35
C LYS A 497 4.28 -10.97 18.81
N LEU A 498 5.24 -11.02 19.73
CA LEU A 498 5.77 -12.28 20.27
C LEU A 498 4.66 -13.12 20.91
N LYS A 499 4.53 -14.39 20.48
CA LYS A 499 3.65 -15.39 21.08
C LYS A 499 4.37 -16.04 22.28
N ARG A 500 4.45 -15.31 23.40
CA ARG A 500 5.10 -15.80 24.63
C ARG A 500 4.51 -17.10 25.16
N GLY A 501 3.23 -17.38 24.89
CA GLY A 501 2.59 -18.66 25.20
C GLY A 501 3.31 -19.84 24.53
N ASP A 502 3.49 -19.78 23.22
CA ASP A 502 4.21 -20.78 22.42
C ASP A 502 5.67 -20.94 22.89
N VAL A 503 6.36 -19.82 23.20
CA VAL A 503 7.73 -19.87 23.74
C VAL A 503 7.75 -20.56 25.11
N ARG A 504 6.81 -20.23 25.98
CA ARG A 504 6.69 -20.83 27.32
C ARG A 504 6.37 -22.32 27.24
N GLU A 505 5.49 -22.72 26.32
CA GLU A 505 5.19 -24.12 26.05
C GLU A 505 6.40 -24.88 25.49
N TRP A 506 7.15 -24.25 24.58
CA TRP A 506 8.40 -24.80 24.07
C TRP A 506 9.46 -25.00 25.18
N VAL A 507 9.67 -24.01 26.05
CA VAL A 507 10.58 -24.15 27.20
C VAL A 507 10.13 -25.31 28.11
N ARG A 508 8.82 -25.41 28.40
CA ARG A 508 8.25 -26.50 29.20
C ARG A 508 8.40 -27.88 28.56
N SER A 509 8.42 -27.95 27.24
CA SER A 509 8.57 -29.21 26.50
C SER A 509 10.00 -29.80 26.61
N GLY A 510 10.97 -29.07 27.17
CA GLY A 510 12.30 -29.59 27.48
C GLY A 510 13.16 -29.90 26.25
N VAL A 511 12.81 -29.41 25.06
CA VAL A 511 13.57 -29.66 23.82
C VAL A 511 14.84 -28.81 23.82
N VAL A 512 15.87 -29.30 24.52
CA VAL A 512 17.25 -28.81 24.38
C VAL A 512 17.82 -29.35 23.08
N ALA A 513 17.59 -28.62 21.98
CA ALA A 513 18.22 -28.95 20.70
C ALA A 513 19.72 -28.66 20.76
N LYS A 514 20.55 -29.71 20.75
CA LYS A 514 21.99 -29.59 20.43
C LYS A 514 22.17 -28.99 19.03
N PRO A 515 23.25 -28.23 18.78
CA PRO A 515 23.48 -27.62 17.48
C PRO A 515 23.67 -28.70 16.42
N SER A 516 22.74 -28.79 15.46
CA SER A 516 22.96 -29.54 14.23
C SER A 516 23.62 -28.60 13.22
N ALA A 517 24.77 -29.02 12.70
CA ALA A 517 25.50 -28.30 11.67
C ALA A 517 24.62 -28.17 10.41
N ALA A 518 24.57 -26.96 9.85
CA ALA A 518 23.86 -26.70 8.61
C ALA A 518 24.45 -27.53 7.45
N PRO A 519 23.61 -28.14 6.59
CA PRO A 519 24.10 -28.80 5.38
C PRO A 519 24.61 -27.77 4.37
N PRO A 520 25.63 -28.10 3.56
CA PRO A 520 26.08 -27.26 2.48
C PRO A 520 25.08 -27.38 1.32
N GLY A 521 24.21 -26.38 1.16
CA GLY A 521 23.25 -26.34 0.06
C GLY A 521 23.09 -24.93 -0.45
N GLY A 522 23.42 -24.72 -1.74
CA GLY A 522 23.05 -23.63 -2.66
C GLY A 522 22.93 -22.18 -2.15
N ASP A 523 23.40 -21.23 -2.98
CA ASP A 523 23.31 -19.77 -2.74
C ASP A 523 21.91 -19.28 -2.31
N LEU A 524 20.84 -19.96 -2.77
CA LEU A 524 19.46 -19.67 -2.38
C LEU A 524 19.03 -20.25 -1.02
N ALA A 525 19.52 -21.44 -0.64
CA ALA A 525 19.19 -22.05 0.67
C ALA A 525 19.86 -21.25 1.82
N ALA A 526 21.03 -20.67 1.57
CA ALA A 526 21.68 -19.72 2.48
C ALA A 526 20.87 -18.43 2.66
N LEU A 527 20.18 -17.96 1.61
CA LEU A 527 19.36 -16.75 1.66
C LEU A 527 18.01 -17.02 2.32
N LEU A 528 17.38 -18.17 2.01
CA LEU A 528 16.15 -18.63 2.65
C LEU A 528 16.36 -18.91 4.15
N SER A 529 17.48 -19.50 4.55
CA SER A 529 17.77 -19.77 5.98
C SER A 529 17.79 -18.53 6.87
N ARG A 530 17.98 -17.33 6.30
CA ARG A 530 17.86 -16.04 7.02
C ARG A 530 16.42 -15.68 7.39
N TYR A 531 15.44 -16.19 6.64
CA TYR A 531 14.03 -15.82 6.80
C TYR A 531 13.14 -17.01 7.24
N THR A 532 13.57 -18.26 7.03
CA THR A 532 12.75 -19.47 7.27
C THR A 532 12.71 -19.99 8.70
N LYS A 533 13.01 -19.13 9.68
CA LYS A 533 13.00 -19.50 11.11
C LYS A 533 13.74 -20.83 11.38
N GLY A 534 14.94 -21.00 10.83
CA GLY A 534 15.81 -22.17 11.07
C GLY A 534 15.22 -23.53 10.66
N ARG A 535 14.08 -23.57 9.98
CA ARG A 535 13.55 -24.78 9.34
C ARG A 535 14.37 -25.03 8.06
N PRO A 536 14.86 -26.25 7.82
CA PRO A 536 15.65 -26.55 6.64
C PRO A 536 14.84 -26.26 5.38
N ALA A 537 15.22 -25.21 4.66
CA ALA A 537 14.63 -24.82 3.39
C ALA A 537 15.23 -25.70 2.28
N ALA A 538 14.78 -26.95 2.21
CA ALA A 538 15.20 -27.90 1.19
C ALA A 538 13.96 -28.47 0.46
N GLY A 539 13.94 -28.38 -0.87
CA GLY A 539 12.90 -29.00 -1.71
C GLY A 539 11.53 -28.31 -1.69
N ASP A 540 10.45 -29.09 -1.83
CA ASP A 540 9.03 -28.68 -1.94
C ASP A 540 8.40 -28.17 -0.62
N ALA A 541 9.19 -27.76 0.38
CA ALA A 541 8.67 -27.27 1.66
C ALA A 541 7.72 -26.06 1.47
N SER A 542 6.55 -26.11 2.12
CA SER A 542 5.54 -25.06 2.02
C SER A 542 6.00 -23.76 2.70
N LEU A 543 5.82 -22.62 2.04
CA LEU A 543 6.18 -21.29 2.55
C LEU A 543 5.35 -20.89 3.77
N ASP A 544 4.14 -21.43 3.90
CA ASP A 544 3.31 -21.27 5.10
C ASP A 544 3.86 -22.11 6.26
N GLU A 545 4.39 -23.31 5.97
CA GLU A 545 5.10 -24.15 6.95
C GLU A 545 6.47 -23.58 7.30
N LEU A 546 7.07 -22.70 6.49
CA LEU A 546 8.29 -21.97 6.84
C LEU A 546 8.00 -20.71 7.67
N GLY A 547 6.72 -20.39 7.89
CA GLY A 547 6.27 -19.33 8.79
C GLY A 547 6.60 -17.90 8.30
N LEU A 548 6.77 -17.71 7.00
CA LEU A 548 7.05 -16.42 6.37
C LEU A 548 5.78 -15.55 6.33
N THR A 549 5.77 -14.43 7.06
CA THR A 549 4.70 -13.42 6.95
C THR A 549 4.75 -12.73 5.59
N SER A 550 3.67 -12.07 5.16
CA SER A 550 3.68 -11.32 3.89
C SER A 550 4.81 -10.28 3.83
N LEU A 551 5.16 -9.66 4.96
CA LEU A 551 6.27 -8.72 5.02
C LEU A 551 7.65 -9.42 4.96
N ASP A 552 7.78 -10.61 5.57
CA ASP A 552 8.98 -11.46 5.40
C ASP A 552 9.15 -11.89 3.93
N ARG A 553 8.04 -12.15 3.23
CA ARG A 553 8.05 -12.46 1.79
C ARG A 553 8.50 -11.27 0.95
N ILE A 554 8.16 -10.05 1.34
CA ILE A 554 8.60 -8.82 0.66
C ILE A 554 10.07 -8.53 0.92
N GLU A 555 10.55 -8.71 2.15
CA GLU A 555 11.99 -8.60 2.48
C GLU A 555 12.80 -9.67 1.75
N LEU A 556 12.31 -10.93 1.75
CA LEU A 556 12.89 -12.03 0.98
C LEU A 556 12.90 -11.71 -0.51
N MET A 557 11.78 -11.23 -1.08
CA MET A 557 11.70 -10.81 -2.48
C MET A 557 12.74 -9.75 -2.79
N THR A 558 12.80 -8.67 -2.00
CA THR A 558 13.78 -7.59 -2.19
C THR A 558 15.21 -8.11 -2.12
N ALA A 559 15.50 -9.02 -1.18
CA ALA A 559 16.82 -9.64 -1.05
C ALA A 559 17.14 -10.59 -2.22
N LEU A 560 16.15 -11.30 -2.75
CA LEU A 560 16.29 -12.15 -3.94
C LEU A 560 16.52 -11.30 -5.21
N GLU A 561 15.76 -10.22 -5.38
CA GLU A 561 15.92 -9.27 -6.49
C GLU A 561 17.32 -8.63 -6.44
N ASP A 562 17.74 -8.13 -5.27
CA ASP A 562 19.07 -7.54 -5.07
C ASP A 562 20.20 -8.56 -5.33
N ARG A 563 20.04 -9.82 -4.91
CA ARG A 563 21.09 -10.84 -4.99
C ARG A 563 21.19 -11.48 -6.37
N ALA A 564 20.05 -11.92 -6.91
CA ALA A 564 19.97 -12.61 -8.20
C ALA A 564 19.90 -11.63 -9.37
N GLN A 565 19.77 -10.32 -9.13
CA GLN A 565 19.59 -9.30 -10.17
C GLN A 565 18.45 -9.71 -11.10
N VAL A 566 17.29 -10.02 -10.53
CA VAL A 566 16.05 -10.37 -11.25
C VAL A 566 14.92 -9.48 -10.72
N GLU A 567 13.88 -9.25 -11.52
CA GLU A 567 12.65 -8.60 -11.05
C GLU A 567 11.59 -9.67 -10.79
N LEU A 568 11.09 -9.73 -9.56
CA LEU A 568 10.06 -10.67 -9.16
C LEU A 568 8.69 -9.97 -9.12
N SER A 569 7.64 -10.73 -9.39
CA SER A 569 6.27 -10.23 -9.25
C SER A 569 5.80 -10.40 -7.83
N GLU A 570 5.43 -9.31 -7.14
CA GLU A 570 4.86 -9.37 -5.79
C GLU A 570 3.64 -10.32 -5.72
N ALA A 571 2.78 -10.29 -6.75
CA ALA A 571 1.66 -11.23 -6.88
C ALA A 571 2.13 -12.70 -7.05
N ALA A 572 3.14 -12.96 -7.89
CA ALA A 572 3.63 -14.32 -8.11
C ALA A 572 4.39 -14.87 -6.89
N VAL A 573 5.12 -14.01 -6.17
CA VAL A 573 5.79 -14.35 -4.91
C VAL A 573 4.76 -14.60 -3.80
N SER A 574 3.65 -13.87 -3.80
CA SER A 574 2.54 -14.11 -2.87
C SER A 574 1.77 -15.38 -3.19
N GLU A 575 1.65 -15.75 -4.47
CA GLU A 575 1.00 -16.98 -4.93
C GLU A 575 1.87 -18.23 -4.78
N ALA A 576 3.20 -18.08 -4.74
CA ALA A 576 4.12 -19.17 -4.50
C ALA A 576 3.79 -19.85 -3.17
N ARG A 577 3.65 -21.18 -3.21
CA ARG A 577 3.33 -21.99 -2.02
C ARG A 577 4.52 -22.77 -1.53
N THR A 578 5.53 -23.05 -2.36
CA THR A 578 6.72 -23.81 -1.95
C THR A 578 8.04 -23.08 -2.25
N VAL A 579 9.12 -23.52 -1.61
CA VAL A 579 10.49 -23.06 -1.93
C VAL A 579 10.87 -23.37 -3.38
N THR A 580 10.42 -24.51 -3.91
CA THR A 580 10.62 -24.87 -5.32
C THR A 580 9.84 -23.96 -6.26
N ASP A 581 8.65 -23.48 -5.89
CA ASP A 581 7.93 -22.46 -6.67
C ASP A 581 8.70 -21.13 -6.70
N LEU A 582 9.28 -20.71 -5.58
CA LEU A 582 10.17 -19.54 -5.52
C LEU A 582 11.44 -19.72 -6.36
N GLN A 583 12.07 -20.90 -6.32
CA GLN A 583 13.21 -21.25 -7.18
C GLN A 583 12.85 -21.13 -8.65
N ARG A 584 11.74 -21.76 -9.06
CA ARG A 584 11.24 -21.68 -10.43
C ARG A 584 10.91 -20.24 -10.82
N LEU A 585 10.41 -19.43 -9.89
CA LEU A 585 10.13 -18.01 -10.15
C LEU A 585 11.42 -17.22 -10.38
N VAL A 586 12.49 -17.47 -9.62
CA VAL A 586 13.79 -16.82 -9.82
C VAL A 586 14.48 -17.31 -11.10
N GLU A 587 14.41 -18.62 -11.39
CA GLU A 587 14.99 -19.22 -12.60
C GLU A 587 14.25 -18.82 -13.89
N LYS A 588 12.92 -18.66 -13.81
CA LYS A 588 12.10 -18.17 -14.92
C LYS A 588 12.01 -16.65 -14.96
N ALA A 589 12.45 -15.96 -13.91
CA ALA A 589 12.46 -14.50 -13.92
C ALA A 589 13.47 -14.04 -14.97
N PRO A 590 13.11 -13.09 -15.84
CA PRO A 590 14.06 -12.56 -16.79
C PRO A 590 15.24 -11.96 -16.03
N GLU A 591 16.47 -12.40 -16.37
CA GLU A 591 17.70 -11.80 -15.86
C GLU A 591 17.61 -10.28 -16.00
N SER A 592 17.55 -9.60 -14.86
CA SER A 592 17.64 -8.15 -14.84
C SER A 592 19.13 -7.85 -14.88
N GLY A 593 19.71 -7.94 -16.08
CA GLY A 593 20.99 -7.27 -16.34
C GLY A 593 20.93 -5.87 -15.73
N PRO A 594 22.03 -5.38 -15.14
CA PRO A 594 22.03 -4.32 -14.12
C PRO A 594 20.98 -3.29 -14.45
N VAL A 595 20.00 -3.08 -13.57
CA VAL A 595 18.86 -2.18 -13.81
C VAL A 595 19.43 -0.83 -14.24
N VAL A 596 19.53 -0.61 -15.55
CA VAL A 596 19.90 0.68 -16.10
C VAL A 596 18.57 1.41 -16.03
N PRO A 597 18.36 2.31 -15.05
CA PRO A 597 17.10 3.00 -14.93
C PRO A 597 16.79 3.62 -16.29
N VAL A 598 15.64 3.26 -16.86
CA VAL A 598 15.22 3.89 -18.10
C VAL A 598 14.99 5.36 -17.76
N SER A 599 15.94 6.21 -18.16
CA SER A 599 15.84 7.64 -17.92
C SER A 599 14.70 8.21 -18.76
N PHE A 600 13.56 8.40 -18.11
CA PHE A 600 12.43 9.05 -18.74
C PHE A 600 12.59 10.57 -18.67
N PRO A 601 12.26 11.31 -19.74
CA PRO A 601 12.49 12.74 -19.82
C PRO A 601 11.40 13.51 -19.04
N ALA A 602 11.30 13.32 -17.72
CA ALA A 602 10.30 14.02 -16.90
C ALA A 602 10.41 15.56 -17.00
N TRP A 603 11.58 16.07 -17.37
CA TRP A 603 11.83 17.49 -17.65
C TRP A 603 11.00 18.02 -18.83
N SER A 604 10.67 17.20 -19.85
CA SER A 604 9.95 17.62 -21.06
C SER A 604 8.51 18.09 -20.79
N ARG A 605 8.00 17.77 -19.60
CA ARG A 605 6.66 18.11 -19.11
C ARG A 605 6.62 19.40 -18.28
N ARG A 606 7.78 19.98 -17.98
CA ARG A 606 7.82 21.29 -17.31
C ARG A 606 7.24 22.36 -18.23
N TRP A 607 6.80 23.47 -17.65
CA TRP A 607 6.10 24.53 -18.37
C TRP A 607 6.95 25.12 -19.52
N LEU A 608 8.26 25.32 -19.30
CA LEU A 608 9.20 25.83 -20.31
C LEU A 608 9.32 24.92 -21.54
N PRO A 609 9.74 23.64 -21.43
CA PRO A 609 9.74 22.71 -22.56
C PRO A 609 8.39 22.55 -23.24
N SER A 610 7.29 22.59 -22.48
CA SER A 610 5.94 22.50 -23.04
C SER A 610 5.57 23.73 -23.89
N ALA A 611 5.99 24.94 -23.45
CA ALA A 611 5.81 26.17 -24.23
C ALA A 611 6.65 26.15 -25.50
N VAL A 612 7.92 25.74 -25.41
CA VAL A 612 8.81 25.57 -26.56
C VAL A 612 8.20 24.58 -27.55
N ARG A 613 7.75 23.41 -27.07
CA ARG A 613 7.04 22.41 -27.89
C ARG A 613 5.84 23.01 -28.61
N ALA A 614 4.98 23.72 -27.90
CA ALA A 614 3.79 24.32 -28.48
C ALA A 614 4.13 25.34 -29.59
N MET A 615 5.18 26.13 -29.39
CA MET A 615 5.70 27.05 -30.40
C MET A 615 6.28 26.29 -31.60
N THR A 616 7.15 25.31 -31.36
CA THR A 616 7.79 24.52 -32.43
C THR A 616 6.76 23.79 -33.29
N LEU A 617 5.73 23.23 -32.67
CA LEU A 617 4.63 22.57 -33.38
C LEU A 617 3.91 23.54 -34.33
N ARG A 618 3.59 24.76 -33.86
CA ARG A 618 2.85 25.76 -34.65
C ARG A 618 3.68 26.40 -35.76
N VAL A 619 4.93 26.72 -35.47
CA VAL A 619 5.79 27.50 -36.38
C VAL A 619 6.48 26.59 -37.40
N PHE A 620 6.88 25.38 -37.01
CA PHE A 620 7.69 24.51 -37.87
C PHE A 620 6.95 23.24 -38.28
N VAL A 621 6.49 22.44 -37.33
CA VAL A 621 5.99 21.08 -37.64
C VAL A 621 4.72 21.11 -38.48
N LEU A 622 3.70 21.89 -38.09
CA LEU A 622 2.42 21.93 -38.80
C LEU A 622 2.50 22.59 -40.19
N PRO A 623 3.23 23.72 -40.39
CA PRO A 623 3.43 24.29 -41.72
C PRO A 623 4.23 23.36 -42.63
N LEU A 624 5.31 22.74 -42.12
CA LEU A 624 6.11 21.78 -42.88
C LEU A 624 5.29 20.56 -43.29
N SER A 625 4.47 20.04 -42.37
CA SER A 625 3.54 18.94 -42.65
C SER A 625 2.51 19.34 -43.71
N SER A 626 2.07 20.59 -43.72
CA SER A 626 1.12 21.09 -44.72
C SER A 626 1.73 21.33 -46.08
N TYR A 627 3.02 21.64 -46.13
CA TYR A 627 3.76 21.81 -47.36
C TYR A 627 3.98 20.47 -48.09
N TYR A 628 4.27 19.39 -47.36
CA TYR A 628 4.56 18.07 -47.93
C TYR A 628 3.35 17.12 -47.98
N ALA A 629 2.41 17.21 -47.04
CA ALA A 629 1.25 16.33 -46.97
C ALA A 629 -0.07 17.12 -47.01
N ARG A 630 -0.86 16.89 -48.07
CA ARG A 630 -2.26 17.28 -48.12
C ARG A 630 -3.05 16.21 -47.35
N VAL A 631 -3.41 16.54 -46.10
CA VAL A 631 -4.01 15.59 -45.16
C VAL A 631 -5.53 15.68 -45.22
N GLY A 632 -6.19 14.62 -45.68
CA GLY A 632 -7.62 14.38 -45.48
C GLY A 632 -7.86 13.71 -44.12
N VAL A 633 -8.92 14.12 -43.42
CA VAL A 633 -9.24 13.58 -42.09
C VAL A 633 -10.69 13.10 -42.07
N GLU A 634 -10.90 11.87 -41.62
CA GLU A 634 -12.22 11.24 -41.47
C GLU A 634 -12.36 10.70 -40.03
N GLY A 635 -13.58 10.68 -39.47
CA GLY A 635 -13.84 10.10 -38.14
C GLY A 635 -13.53 11.02 -36.94
N VAL A 636 -13.35 12.32 -37.16
CA VAL A 636 -13.02 13.29 -36.08
C VAL A 636 -14.16 13.43 -35.08
N GLU A 637 -15.40 13.18 -35.50
CA GLU A 637 -16.61 13.14 -34.68
C GLU A 637 -16.49 12.16 -33.52
N HIS A 638 -15.84 10.99 -33.72
CA HIS A 638 -15.57 10.01 -32.66
C HIS A 638 -14.68 10.58 -31.55
N LEU A 639 -13.86 11.58 -31.88
CA LEU A 639 -12.99 12.21 -30.90
C LEU A 639 -13.75 13.20 -30.03
N SER A 640 -14.84 13.80 -30.50
CA SER A 640 -15.52 14.95 -29.86
C SER A 640 -16.10 14.62 -28.47
N ALA A 641 -16.71 13.44 -28.32
CA ALA A 641 -17.30 12.95 -27.08
C ALA A 641 -16.29 12.59 -25.98
N LEU A 642 -15.00 12.47 -26.32
CA LEU A 642 -13.96 12.07 -25.37
C LEU A 642 -13.46 13.27 -24.56
N THR A 643 -13.55 13.17 -23.24
CA THR A 643 -13.17 14.24 -22.29
C THR A 643 -11.84 13.98 -21.58
N GLY A 644 -11.32 12.75 -21.62
CA GLY A 644 -10.11 12.32 -20.93
C GLY A 644 -8.94 11.95 -21.86
N PRO A 645 -7.81 11.52 -21.28
CA PRO A 645 -6.68 10.96 -22.03
C PRO A 645 -7.08 9.65 -22.74
N VAL A 646 -6.51 9.43 -23.93
CA VAL A 646 -6.77 8.23 -24.75
C VAL A 646 -5.49 7.63 -25.31
N ILE A 647 -5.58 6.39 -25.76
CA ILE A 647 -4.50 5.72 -26.50
C ILE A 647 -4.85 5.73 -27.98
N PHE A 648 -4.08 6.43 -28.80
CA PHE A 648 -4.14 6.34 -30.25
C PHE A 648 -3.27 5.18 -30.71
N ALA A 649 -3.88 4.13 -31.24
CA ALA A 649 -3.21 2.97 -31.80
C ALA A 649 -3.17 3.10 -33.33
N ALA A 650 -2.01 3.46 -33.87
CA ALA A 650 -1.83 3.73 -35.30
C ALA A 650 -0.97 2.66 -35.99
N ASN A 651 -1.25 2.40 -37.27
CA ASN A 651 -0.33 1.66 -38.13
C ASN A 651 0.93 2.49 -38.46
N HIS A 652 2.06 1.86 -38.79
CA HIS A 652 3.35 2.54 -38.95
C HIS A 652 3.93 2.41 -40.37
N GLN A 653 3.94 3.51 -41.14
CA GLN A 653 4.40 3.54 -42.53
C GLN A 653 5.70 4.34 -42.72
N SER A 654 5.91 5.41 -41.96
CA SER A 654 6.96 6.39 -42.24
C SER A 654 7.51 7.07 -40.98
N HIS A 655 8.66 7.75 -41.12
CA HIS A 655 9.12 8.74 -40.14
C HIS A 655 8.24 10.01 -40.10
N PHE A 656 7.36 10.20 -41.09
CA PHE A 656 6.45 11.34 -41.20
C PHE A 656 5.06 11.10 -40.56
N ASP A 657 4.83 9.91 -39.99
CA ASP A 657 3.54 9.50 -39.40
C ASP A 657 3.11 10.43 -38.26
N THR A 658 4.01 10.67 -37.29
CA THR A 658 3.70 11.49 -36.12
C THR A 658 3.33 12.95 -36.48
N PRO A 659 4.09 13.67 -37.34
CA PRO A 659 3.67 14.99 -37.84
C PRO A 659 2.29 15.00 -38.51
N VAL A 660 1.99 13.98 -39.33
CA VAL A 660 0.69 13.84 -40.00
C VAL A 660 -0.45 13.65 -38.99
N ILE A 661 -0.29 12.75 -38.03
CA ILE A 661 -1.27 12.52 -36.96
C ILE A 661 -1.49 13.80 -36.16
N LEU A 662 -0.42 14.49 -35.77
CA LEU A 662 -0.51 15.75 -35.03
C LEU A 662 -1.31 16.80 -35.82
N LYS A 663 -1.14 16.89 -37.13
CA LYS A 663 -1.93 17.79 -37.99
C LYS A 663 -3.41 17.40 -38.02
N ALA A 664 -3.72 16.12 -38.09
CA ALA A 664 -5.09 15.60 -38.12
C ALA A 664 -5.82 15.71 -36.77
N LEU A 665 -5.10 15.69 -35.64
CA LEU A 665 -5.69 15.73 -34.31
C LEU A 665 -6.27 17.11 -33.94
N PRO A 666 -7.40 17.17 -33.22
CA PRO A 666 -7.90 18.38 -32.59
C PRO A 666 -6.85 19.02 -31.65
N ALA A 667 -6.91 20.35 -31.51
CA ALA A 667 -5.91 21.11 -30.74
C ALA A 667 -5.75 20.63 -29.28
N ARG A 668 -6.81 20.11 -28.66
CA ARG A 668 -6.76 19.55 -27.30
C ARG A 668 -5.83 18.35 -27.20
N PHE A 669 -6.04 17.33 -28.03
CA PHE A 669 -5.25 16.09 -28.04
C PHE A 669 -3.84 16.35 -28.56
N ARG A 670 -3.70 17.24 -29.55
CA ARG A 670 -2.39 17.63 -30.10
C ARG A 670 -1.44 18.22 -29.04
N ARG A 671 -1.97 19.00 -28.09
CA ARG A 671 -1.16 19.63 -27.04
C ARG A 671 -0.80 18.68 -25.90
N SER A 672 -1.60 17.63 -25.71
CA SER A 672 -1.44 16.63 -24.65
C SER A 672 -0.99 15.27 -25.17
N LEU A 673 -0.46 15.17 -26.39
CA LEU A 673 0.03 13.91 -26.94
C LEU A 673 1.45 13.60 -26.46
N ALA A 674 1.68 12.37 -26.00
CA ALA A 674 2.99 11.79 -25.75
C ALA A 674 3.21 10.62 -26.72
N VAL A 675 4.35 10.59 -27.38
CA VAL A 675 4.61 9.64 -28.48
C VAL A 675 5.55 8.54 -27.99
N ALA A 676 5.10 7.29 -28.08
CA ALA A 676 5.94 6.14 -27.78
C ALA A 676 7.03 6.00 -28.85
N MET A 677 8.27 5.92 -28.43
CA MET A 677 9.45 5.84 -29.31
C MET A 677 10.34 4.67 -28.91
N TRP A 678 11.04 4.10 -29.89
CA TRP A 678 11.96 3.01 -29.64
C TRP A 678 13.31 3.53 -29.13
N LYS A 679 13.73 3.14 -27.93
CA LYS A 679 14.89 3.73 -27.23
C LYS A 679 16.22 3.27 -27.83
N GLU A 680 16.31 1.98 -28.18
CA GLU A 680 17.53 1.33 -28.67
C GLU A 680 18.02 1.96 -29.99
N PHE A 681 17.12 2.55 -30.77
CA PHE A 681 17.46 3.30 -31.98
C PHE A 681 18.39 4.50 -31.72
N PHE A 682 18.35 5.07 -30.50
CA PHE A 682 19.03 6.31 -30.15
C PHE A 682 20.30 6.15 -29.31
N ASP A 683 20.59 4.93 -28.83
CA ASP A 683 21.78 4.65 -28.00
C ASP A 683 23.08 4.52 -28.84
N GLU A 684 22.97 4.38 -30.16
CA GLU A 684 24.10 4.35 -31.09
C GLU A 684 24.63 5.76 -31.42
N GLY A 685 25.55 6.27 -30.59
CA GLY A 685 26.35 7.46 -30.88
C GLY A 685 25.82 8.79 -30.34
N ALA A 686 26.69 9.82 -30.28
CA ALA A 686 26.36 11.13 -29.69
C ALA A 686 25.24 11.87 -30.44
N THR A 687 25.23 11.82 -31.77
CA THR A 687 24.22 12.49 -32.61
C THR A 687 22.83 11.93 -32.38
N ARG A 688 22.70 10.60 -32.24
CA ARG A 688 21.39 9.96 -32.02
C ARG A 688 20.86 10.24 -30.61
N ARG A 689 21.73 10.35 -29.60
CA ARG A 689 21.33 10.83 -28.26
C ARG A 689 20.77 12.24 -28.28
N VAL A 690 21.37 13.16 -29.05
CA VAL A 690 20.83 14.53 -29.22
C VAL A 690 19.46 14.50 -29.91
N LEU A 691 19.30 13.68 -30.94
CA LEU A 691 18.01 13.50 -31.62
C LEU A 691 16.91 12.99 -30.69
N TYR A 692 17.24 12.11 -29.74
CA TYR A 692 16.30 11.66 -28.71
C TYR A 692 15.81 12.81 -27.83
N TYR A 693 16.71 13.64 -27.29
CA TYR A 693 16.31 14.79 -26.46
C TYR A 693 15.51 15.82 -27.26
N LEU A 694 15.84 16.02 -28.54
CA LEU A 694 15.07 16.87 -29.44
C LEU A 694 13.66 16.30 -29.68
N ALA A 695 13.53 14.99 -29.90
CA ALA A 695 12.24 14.34 -30.06
C ALA A 695 11.41 14.35 -28.77
N ALA A 696 12.04 14.16 -27.61
CA ALA A 696 11.43 14.32 -26.29
C ALA A 696 10.92 15.76 -26.07
N LEU A 697 11.65 16.76 -26.55
CA LEU A 697 11.22 18.17 -26.49
C LEU A 697 10.04 18.42 -27.44
N VAL A 698 10.18 18.09 -28.74
CA VAL A 698 9.26 18.49 -29.82
C VAL A 698 7.99 17.63 -29.86
N PHE A 699 8.10 16.33 -29.60
CA PHE A 699 6.99 15.38 -29.71
C PHE A 699 6.53 14.82 -28.36
N ASN A 700 7.10 15.30 -27.25
CA ASN A 700 6.90 14.69 -25.93
C ASN A 700 7.17 13.18 -25.98
N GLY A 701 8.21 12.81 -26.74
CA GLY A 701 8.59 11.42 -26.98
C GLY A 701 9.10 10.75 -25.72
N PHE A 702 8.73 9.49 -25.53
CA PHE A 702 9.22 8.67 -24.43
C PHE A 702 9.65 7.28 -24.91
N PRO A 703 10.64 6.66 -24.24
CA PRO A 703 11.11 5.35 -24.62
C PRO A 703 10.11 4.26 -24.22
N LEU A 704 9.76 3.39 -25.16
CA LEU A 704 9.02 2.15 -24.91
C LEU A 704 10.03 1.00 -24.92
N ALA A 705 10.37 0.47 -23.75
CA ALA A 705 11.32 -0.64 -23.63
C ALA A 705 10.66 -1.96 -24.06
N GLN A 706 11.39 -2.80 -24.81
CA GLN A 706 10.87 -4.09 -25.30
C GLN A 706 11.34 -5.32 -24.49
N ARG A 707 12.18 -5.13 -23.46
CA ARG A 707 12.63 -6.21 -22.57
C ARG A 707 11.65 -6.40 -21.42
N GLU A 708 11.37 -7.65 -21.05
CA GLU A 708 10.32 -8.01 -20.06
C GLU A 708 10.50 -7.28 -18.72
N GLY A 709 11.73 -7.10 -18.20
CA GLY A 709 11.99 -6.33 -16.96
C GLY A 709 11.74 -4.82 -17.05
N ALA A 710 11.91 -4.17 -18.21
CA ALA A 710 11.68 -2.72 -18.34
C ALA A 710 10.20 -2.35 -18.59
N THR A 711 9.32 -3.36 -18.71
CA THR A 711 7.91 -3.19 -19.07
C THR A 711 7.11 -2.55 -17.94
N ARG A 712 7.37 -2.92 -16.68
CA ARG A 712 6.70 -2.33 -15.50
C ARG A 712 7.02 -0.85 -15.31
N GLN A 713 8.30 -0.47 -15.42
CA GLN A 713 8.73 0.91 -15.31
C GLN A 713 8.13 1.78 -16.43
N THR A 714 8.06 1.24 -17.65
CA THR A 714 7.44 1.90 -18.79
C THR A 714 5.92 2.05 -18.59
N LEU A 715 5.24 0.99 -18.13
CA LEU A 715 3.81 1.02 -17.83
C LEU A 715 3.47 2.05 -16.74
N ARG A 716 4.25 2.09 -15.66
CA ARG A 716 4.17 3.13 -14.60
C ARG A 716 4.38 4.53 -15.14
N TYR A 717 5.40 4.72 -15.99
CA TYR A 717 5.66 6.02 -16.59
C TYR A 717 4.50 6.48 -17.47
N ILE A 718 3.94 5.57 -18.27
CA ILE A 718 2.75 5.83 -19.09
C ILE A 718 1.55 6.15 -18.22
N GLY A 719 1.31 5.40 -17.14
CA GLY A 719 0.26 5.73 -16.18
C GLY A 719 0.42 7.13 -15.59
N GLY A 720 1.64 7.50 -15.20
CA GLY A 720 1.95 8.87 -14.78
C GLY A 720 1.77 9.95 -15.86
N LEU A 721 1.93 9.61 -17.15
CA LEU A 721 1.59 10.51 -18.26
C LEU A 721 0.07 10.69 -18.38
N VAL A 722 -0.68 9.60 -18.31
CA VAL A 722 -2.15 9.58 -18.35
C VAL A 722 -2.74 10.36 -17.16
N ASP A 723 -2.19 10.19 -15.96
CA ASP A 723 -2.58 10.92 -14.75
C ASP A 723 -2.31 12.43 -14.88
N ALA A 724 -1.29 12.81 -15.67
CA ALA A 724 -1.00 14.21 -16.02
C ALA A 724 -1.86 14.72 -17.20
N GLY A 725 -2.89 13.96 -17.61
CA GLY A 725 -3.81 14.31 -18.69
C GLY A 725 -3.23 14.13 -20.10
N GLN A 726 -2.12 13.40 -20.26
CA GLN A 726 -1.53 13.13 -21.57
C GLN A 726 -2.20 11.93 -22.25
N SER A 727 -2.50 12.07 -23.54
CA SER A 727 -2.88 10.96 -24.42
C SER A 727 -1.63 10.30 -25.00
N ILE A 728 -1.69 9.02 -25.29
CA ILE A 728 -0.55 8.23 -25.77
C ILE A 728 -0.73 7.91 -27.25
N LEU A 729 0.27 8.20 -28.08
CA LEU A 729 0.35 7.68 -29.43
C LEU A 729 1.31 6.50 -29.45
N ILE A 730 0.84 5.34 -29.90
CA ILE A 730 1.63 4.12 -30.01
C ILE A 730 1.43 3.49 -31.39
N PHE A 731 2.51 2.91 -31.89
CA PHE A 731 2.58 2.16 -33.14
C PHE A 731 2.75 0.66 -32.80
N PRO A 732 1.67 -0.12 -32.66
CA PRO A 732 1.71 -1.44 -32.03
C PRO A 732 2.47 -2.50 -32.86
N GLU A 733 2.72 -2.22 -34.13
CA GLU A 733 3.48 -3.08 -35.06
C GLU A 733 4.96 -3.20 -34.66
N GLY A 734 5.52 -2.17 -34.02
CA GLY A 734 6.94 -2.11 -33.62
C GLY A 734 7.95 -2.00 -34.77
N LYS A 735 7.54 -2.21 -36.03
CA LYS A 735 8.33 -2.01 -37.25
C LYS A 735 7.50 -1.25 -38.30
N ARG A 736 8.15 -0.57 -39.24
CA ARG A 736 7.50 0.14 -40.35
C ARG A 736 7.23 -0.81 -41.52
N THR A 737 6.06 -0.72 -42.14
CA THR A 737 5.70 -1.50 -43.34
C THR A 737 6.12 -0.80 -44.64
N GLU A 738 6.28 -1.58 -45.71
CA GLU A 738 6.79 -1.09 -47.01
C GLU A 738 5.69 -0.64 -47.98
N ALA A 739 4.50 -1.25 -47.93
CA ALA A 739 3.47 -1.10 -48.97
C ALA A 739 2.06 -0.80 -48.42
N GLY A 740 1.97 -0.16 -47.25
CA GLY A 740 0.70 0.23 -46.64
C GLY A 740 -0.06 -0.90 -45.92
N GLU A 741 0.51 -2.11 -45.91
CA GLU A 741 0.09 -3.24 -45.08
C GLU A 741 0.17 -2.92 -43.58
N ILE A 742 -0.59 -3.68 -42.79
CA ILE A 742 -0.59 -3.61 -41.33
C ILE A 742 0.02 -4.91 -40.81
N ASN A 743 1.12 -4.82 -40.05
CA ASN A 743 1.66 -5.99 -39.35
C ASN A 743 0.79 -6.38 -38.16
N ARG A 744 0.99 -7.60 -37.66
CA ARG A 744 0.36 -8.08 -36.43
C ARG A 744 0.67 -7.14 -35.26
N PHE A 745 -0.36 -6.71 -34.54
CA PHE A 745 -0.19 -5.85 -33.36
C PHE A 745 0.35 -6.66 -32.18
N ARG A 746 1.32 -6.09 -31.48
CA ARG A 746 1.93 -6.74 -30.30
C ARG A 746 0.99 -6.69 -29.09
N PRO A 747 1.02 -7.68 -28.17
CA PRO A 747 0.15 -7.72 -26.99
C PRO A 747 0.20 -6.48 -26.08
N GLY A 748 1.29 -5.71 -26.14
CA GLY A 748 1.47 -4.50 -25.32
C GLY A 748 0.35 -3.47 -25.44
N ILE A 749 -0.30 -3.31 -26.60
CA ILE A 749 -1.46 -2.40 -26.74
C ILE A 749 -2.68 -2.90 -25.96
N GLY A 750 -2.92 -4.22 -25.97
CA GLY A 750 -3.99 -4.84 -25.20
C GLY A 750 -3.77 -4.69 -23.70
N MET A 751 -2.52 -4.92 -23.25
CA MET A 751 -2.11 -4.71 -21.86
C MET A 751 -2.28 -3.24 -21.43
N LEU A 752 -1.83 -2.28 -22.25
CA LEU A 752 -1.94 -0.85 -21.94
C LEU A 752 -3.40 -0.42 -21.80
N GLY A 753 -4.27 -0.79 -22.75
CA GLY A 753 -5.69 -0.44 -22.67
C GLY A 753 -6.38 -1.06 -21.45
N ALA A 754 -6.13 -2.35 -21.18
CA ALA A 754 -6.73 -3.05 -20.04
C ALA A 754 -6.24 -2.54 -18.69
N ARG A 755 -4.94 -2.25 -18.53
CA ARG A 755 -4.40 -1.79 -17.24
C ARG A 755 -4.67 -0.32 -16.97
N LEU A 756 -4.62 0.55 -17.99
CA LEU A 756 -4.82 1.99 -17.80
C LEU A 756 -6.30 2.38 -17.67
N HIS A 757 -7.22 1.51 -18.10
CA HIS A 757 -8.67 1.74 -18.11
C HIS A 757 -9.03 3.07 -18.81
N ILE A 758 -8.44 3.29 -19.99
CA ILE A 758 -8.72 4.44 -20.84
C ILE A 758 -9.10 3.99 -22.26
N PRO A 759 -9.91 4.78 -22.99
CA PRO A 759 -10.33 4.42 -24.34
C PRO A 759 -9.15 4.30 -25.30
N VAL A 760 -9.18 3.26 -26.13
CA VAL A 760 -8.27 3.07 -27.26
C VAL A 760 -8.96 3.54 -28.53
N VAL A 761 -8.34 4.46 -29.26
CA VAL A 761 -8.84 4.95 -30.56
C VAL A 761 -7.97 4.33 -31.66
N PRO A 762 -8.55 3.47 -32.52
CA PRO A 762 -7.84 2.94 -33.67
C PRO A 762 -7.64 4.03 -34.71
N VAL A 763 -6.43 4.15 -35.24
CA VAL A 763 -6.04 5.18 -36.22
C VAL A 763 -5.45 4.51 -37.45
N ARG A 764 -6.00 4.85 -38.63
CA ARG A 764 -5.48 4.38 -39.91
C ARG A 764 -4.85 5.51 -40.70
N LEU A 765 -3.58 5.31 -41.06
CA LEU A 765 -2.79 6.14 -41.94
C LEU A 765 -2.71 5.50 -43.33
N VAL A 766 -3.01 6.27 -44.37
CA VAL A 766 -2.92 5.83 -45.78
C VAL A 766 -2.12 6.86 -46.58
N GLY A 767 -1.10 6.40 -47.31
CA GLY A 767 -0.33 7.21 -48.25
C GLY A 767 0.85 7.98 -47.66
N VAL A 768 1.21 7.76 -46.39
CA VAL A 768 2.36 8.46 -45.77
C VAL A 768 3.70 7.96 -46.32
N ASP A 769 3.76 6.68 -46.68
CA ASP A 769 4.86 6.04 -47.39
C ASP A 769 5.21 6.74 -48.72
N ARG A 770 4.21 7.32 -49.40
CA ARG A 770 4.38 8.07 -50.66
C ARG A 770 4.92 9.49 -50.46
N VAL A 771 4.80 10.04 -49.24
CA VAL A 771 5.34 11.34 -48.85
C VAL A 771 6.80 11.21 -48.40
N LEU A 772 7.10 10.22 -47.55
CA LEU A 772 8.47 9.94 -47.11
C LEU A 772 8.64 8.44 -46.89
N HIS A 773 9.06 7.73 -47.94
CA HIS A 773 9.37 6.32 -47.81
C HIS A 773 10.60 6.11 -46.89
N ARG A 774 10.67 4.97 -46.18
CA ARG A 774 11.74 4.68 -45.21
C ARG A 774 13.16 4.75 -45.78
N SER A 775 13.32 4.53 -47.08
CA SER A 775 14.61 4.58 -47.78
C SER A 775 14.97 5.97 -48.32
N TRP A 776 14.05 6.93 -48.25
CA TRP A 776 14.24 8.26 -48.83
C TRP A 776 14.85 9.23 -47.81
N LYS A 777 15.81 10.03 -48.27
CA LYS A 777 16.46 11.08 -47.44
C LYS A 777 15.69 12.40 -47.41
N ARG A 778 14.72 12.62 -48.31
CA ARG A 778 13.94 13.86 -48.42
C ARG A 778 12.46 13.55 -48.72
N PRO A 779 11.51 14.28 -48.09
CA PRO A 779 10.08 14.11 -48.36
C PRO A 779 9.68 14.68 -49.73
N ARG A 780 8.64 14.10 -50.32
CA ARG A 780 7.97 14.56 -51.54
C ARG A 780 6.55 14.97 -51.20
N ARG A 781 5.92 15.76 -52.08
CA ARG A 781 4.51 16.11 -51.91
C ARG A 781 3.61 14.92 -52.21
N GLY A 782 2.61 14.69 -51.37
CA GLY A 782 1.63 13.63 -51.57
C GLY A 782 0.33 13.86 -50.79
N GLU A 783 -0.70 13.09 -51.16
CA GLU A 783 -1.97 13.06 -50.46
C GLU A 783 -1.96 11.96 -49.41
N VAL A 784 -2.45 12.29 -48.22
CA VAL A 784 -2.44 11.41 -47.06
C VAL A 784 -3.82 11.44 -46.43
N THR A 785 -4.35 10.29 -46.05
CA THR A 785 -5.62 10.20 -45.32
C THR A 785 -5.37 9.67 -43.91
N VAL A 786 -5.96 10.31 -42.92
CA VAL A 786 -5.98 9.87 -41.52
C VAL A 786 -7.42 9.58 -41.13
N ARG A 787 -7.71 8.35 -40.71
CA ARG A 787 -9.04 7.93 -40.26
C ARG A 787 -9.02 7.59 -38.77
N PHE A 788 -9.95 8.15 -38.01
CA PHE A 788 -10.15 7.84 -36.60
C PHE A 788 -11.37 6.94 -36.41
N GLY A 789 -11.18 5.75 -35.86
CA GLY A 789 -12.28 4.84 -35.55
C GLY A 789 -13.00 5.19 -34.25
N ALA A 790 -14.10 4.48 -33.98
CA ALA A 790 -14.83 4.61 -32.72
C ALA A 790 -13.93 4.18 -31.54
N PRO A 791 -14.00 4.89 -30.40
CA PRO A 791 -13.25 4.53 -29.21
C PRO A 791 -13.71 3.16 -28.68
N MET A 792 -12.76 2.37 -28.19
CA MET A 792 -13.00 1.04 -27.63
C MET A 792 -12.39 0.91 -26.23
N THR A 793 -13.15 0.32 -25.32
CA THR A 793 -12.69 -0.07 -23.98
C THR A 793 -12.21 -1.52 -24.03
N LEU A 794 -11.06 -1.78 -23.43
CA LEU A 794 -10.46 -3.10 -23.39
C LEU A 794 -10.49 -3.62 -21.95
N GLU A 795 -11.25 -4.68 -21.71
CA GLU A 795 -11.39 -5.31 -20.38
C GLU A 795 -11.21 -6.83 -20.56
N SER A 796 -10.02 -7.35 -20.24
CA SER A 796 -9.69 -8.77 -20.19
C SER A 796 -8.23 -8.97 -19.75
N ALA A 797 -7.91 -10.14 -19.17
CA ALA A 797 -6.55 -10.57 -18.91
C ALA A 797 -5.83 -11.13 -20.16
N GLU A 798 -6.56 -11.41 -21.24
CA GLU A 798 -6.02 -11.95 -22.50
C GLU A 798 -5.49 -10.85 -23.44
N TYR A 799 -4.33 -10.28 -23.10
CA TYR A 799 -3.79 -9.10 -23.81
C TYR A 799 -3.53 -9.33 -25.31
N ALA A 800 -3.19 -10.55 -25.72
CA ALA A 800 -2.99 -10.86 -27.13
C ALA A 800 -4.30 -10.81 -27.95
N ALA A 801 -5.41 -11.29 -27.37
CA ALA A 801 -6.72 -11.21 -27.99
C ALA A 801 -7.20 -9.75 -28.09
N LEU A 802 -6.99 -8.97 -27.02
CA LEU A 802 -7.27 -7.53 -27.03
C LEU A 802 -6.47 -6.77 -28.09
N ALA A 803 -5.19 -7.08 -28.27
CA ALA A 803 -4.38 -6.50 -29.34
C ALA A 803 -4.92 -6.85 -30.74
N GLY A 804 -5.37 -8.10 -30.94
CA GLY A 804 -6.01 -8.53 -32.18
C GLY A 804 -7.33 -7.78 -32.47
N ARG A 805 -8.14 -7.48 -31.44
CA ARG A 805 -9.34 -6.64 -31.59
C ARG A 805 -9.02 -5.23 -32.07
N VAL A 806 -7.97 -4.61 -31.51
CA VAL A 806 -7.51 -3.28 -31.93
C VAL A 806 -6.99 -3.32 -33.37
N GLU A 807 -6.23 -4.37 -33.74
CA GLU A 807 -5.74 -4.57 -35.11
C GLU A 807 -6.90 -4.67 -36.11
N ALA A 808 -7.91 -5.50 -35.82
CA ALA A 808 -9.09 -5.66 -36.66
C ALA A 808 -9.83 -4.33 -36.84
N ALA A 809 -9.94 -3.54 -35.79
CA ALA A 809 -10.56 -2.21 -35.87
C ALA A 809 -9.78 -1.24 -36.73
N VAL A 810 -8.43 -1.24 -36.69
CA VAL A 810 -7.60 -0.42 -37.59
C VAL A 810 -7.75 -0.87 -39.06
N ARG A 811 -7.81 -2.18 -39.31
CA ARG A 811 -8.02 -2.74 -40.67
C ARG A 811 -9.40 -2.39 -41.22
N ALA A 812 -10.44 -2.43 -40.41
CA ALA A 812 -11.82 -2.12 -40.84
C ALA A 812 -11.95 -0.68 -41.38
N LEU A 813 -11.07 0.24 -40.95
CA LEU A 813 -11.05 1.62 -41.45
C LEU A 813 -10.62 1.74 -42.92
N ASP A 814 -10.10 0.68 -43.56
CA ASP A 814 -9.75 0.70 -44.99
C ASP A 814 -11.00 0.67 -45.92
N TRP A 815 -12.10 0.04 -45.49
CA TRP A 815 -13.24 -0.31 -46.36
C TRP A 815 -14.34 0.76 -46.51
N GLY A 816 -14.25 1.91 -45.84
CA GLY A 816 -15.33 2.91 -45.74
C GLY A 816 -15.69 3.73 -47.00
N LYS A 817 -15.33 3.32 -48.23
CA LYS A 817 -15.65 4.10 -49.45
C LYS A 817 -16.35 3.39 -50.62
N ASN A 818 -16.78 2.14 -50.50
CA ASN A 818 -17.52 1.46 -51.59
C ASN A 818 -18.90 0.94 -51.15
N GLY A 819 -19.81 1.83 -50.73
CA GLY A 819 -21.15 1.44 -50.27
C GLY A 819 -22.22 2.52 -50.43
N ALA A 820 -22.17 3.31 -51.49
CA ALA A 820 -23.28 4.16 -51.92
C ALA A 820 -23.28 4.21 -53.45
N GLY A 821 -23.83 3.17 -54.06
CA GLY A 821 -23.85 3.02 -55.51
C GLY A 821 -24.64 1.80 -55.93
N ASN A 822 -25.97 1.97 -55.97
CA ASN A 822 -26.89 1.38 -56.93
C ASN A 822 -26.76 -0.14 -57.21
N GLN A 823 -27.68 -0.93 -56.67
CA GLN A 823 -28.46 -1.88 -57.46
C GLN A 823 -29.73 -2.29 -56.70
N THR A 824 -30.84 -2.12 -57.40
CA THR A 824 -32.21 -2.60 -57.17
C THR A 824 -32.32 -4.05 -56.75
#